data_AF-A0A3M7A552-F1
#
_entry.id   AF-A0A3M7A552-F1
#
_cell.length_a   1.000
_cell.length_b   1.000
_cell.length_c   1.000
_cell.angle_alpha   90.00
_cell.angle_beta   90.00
_cell.angle_gamma   90.00
#
_symmetry.space_group_name_H-M   'P 1'
#
loop_
_entity.id
_entity.type
_entity.pdbx_description
1 polymer ?
#
loop_
_entity_poly.entity_id
_entity_poly.type
_entity_poly.pdbx_seq_one_letter_code
_entity_poly.pdbx_strand_id
1 'polypeptide(L)'
;NPQKHGTKSAAWYAFNQGKGVAPGDCAVVRFRITTKKPQGYLDEEEFDETMDQRIAEADEFYYKINPMPMADDLRNIQRQAFSGMLWCKQHYYFIWDQWANGDPGMPPPPPDRKHVRNEQWKHMHCDDILSMPDSWEYPFFAAWDTAFHCIPIAIIDPEFAKKQLDLFTREWYMHPNGQFSAYEWNFGDVNPPVHAWATFRTFKIERKMYGREDLDFLERVFQKLMMNFTWWCNRKDFDGKNVFEGGFLGLDNIGLFNRSDPLPTGGKLEQADATGWMAFYCLCMLNIALELAKHRRIYEDIASKFFEHFILIADAMQYRKGDSAKSLWNEEDGFYYDAITWGGGWSHQMPIRSLVGLIPLYATLTMEPEVIKRFPKFQQHVDWFIKNKHDVAERNMASMKKRGKEDRLLLALCNEERLRSILKYMLDEKEFLSPYGIRSLSKYHEKHPVSMDVNGQTYSISYVPGDSDSGLFGGNSNWRGPVWIAVNFLIIESCLRFYMFYGNTFKVECPTGSGEYMHLGHVAEELQHRLQHLMARNGEGRRAYNDGRDMLDFGPDWKDNLWFYEFFDGDTGRGLGASHQCGWTGLMAKMIHDTGLNCRLPQTPRTPTTAAAHYFDDVFSRQRRASLGGGNRRPSGPARSVTRKRSIGARSDWSQKTNGDADA
;
A
#
# COMPACT_ATOMS: atom_id res chain seq x y z
N ASN A 1 35.36 24.34 16.68
CA ASN A 1 34.97 25.59 15.99
C ASN A 1 35.49 26.81 16.77
N PRO A 2 36.80 27.11 16.74
CA PRO A 2 37.40 28.21 17.53
C PRO A 2 36.85 29.60 17.17
N GLN A 3 36.40 29.77 15.92
CA GLN A 3 35.86 31.05 15.41
C GLN A 3 34.35 31.23 15.67
N LYS A 4 33.68 30.24 16.27
CA LYS A 4 32.23 30.24 16.54
C LYS A 4 31.37 30.58 15.30
N HIS A 5 31.84 30.22 14.11
CA HIS A 5 31.15 30.43 12.84
C HIS A 5 30.99 29.10 12.10
N GLY A 6 29.86 28.89 11.43
CA GLY A 6 29.60 27.66 10.67
C GLY A 6 28.11 27.32 10.60
N THR A 7 27.78 26.35 9.75
CA THR A 7 26.39 25.90 9.51
C THR A 7 25.94 24.78 10.45
N LYS A 8 26.85 24.24 11.28
CA LYS A 8 26.57 23.20 12.27
C LYS A 8 26.83 23.74 13.68
N SER A 9 25.92 23.44 14.60
CA SER A 9 26.06 23.73 16.02
C SER A 9 25.79 22.45 16.83
N ALA A 10 26.44 22.34 17.98
CA ALA A 10 26.20 21.26 18.93
C ALA A 10 26.22 21.86 20.34
N ALA A 11 25.26 21.48 21.16
CA ALA A 11 25.26 21.80 22.57
C ALA A 11 25.88 20.61 23.33
N TRP A 12 26.84 20.89 24.21
CA TRP A 12 27.51 19.87 25.04
C TRP A 12 27.03 19.99 26.48
N TYR A 13 26.41 18.93 26.98
CA TYR A 13 25.90 18.84 28.35
C TYR A 13 26.70 17.79 29.12
N ALA A 14 27.24 18.18 30.28
CA ALA A 14 28.01 17.29 31.15
C ALA A 14 27.17 16.90 32.37
N PHE A 15 26.54 15.72 32.32
CA PHE A 15 25.74 15.16 33.43
C PHE A 15 26.55 14.35 34.44
N ASN A 16 27.88 14.36 34.32
CA ASN A 16 28.81 13.62 35.16
C ASN A 16 29.53 14.50 36.21
N GLN A 17 29.15 15.78 36.32
CA GLN A 17 29.70 16.68 37.33
C GLN A 17 28.95 16.52 38.67
N GLY A 18 29.66 16.64 39.80
CA GLY A 18 29.07 16.46 41.13
C GLY A 18 28.70 15.00 41.42
N LYS A 19 27.46 14.74 41.86
CA LYS A 19 26.94 13.37 42.05
C LYS A 19 26.51 12.68 40.76
N GLY A 20 26.50 13.41 39.64
CA GLY A 20 25.96 12.95 38.36
C GLY A 20 24.46 12.62 38.42
N VAL A 21 23.98 11.90 37.40
CA VAL A 21 22.63 11.28 37.38
C VAL A 21 22.76 9.86 37.91
N ALA A 22 22.13 9.55 39.04
CA ALA A 22 22.21 8.21 39.63
C ALA A 22 21.40 7.19 38.82
N PRO A 23 21.63 5.87 38.97
CA PRO A 23 20.79 4.85 38.35
C PRO A 23 19.31 5.04 38.74
N GLY A 24 18.44 5.20 37.75
CA GLY A 24 17.01 5.46 37.95
C GLY A 24 16.62 6.94 38.05
N ASP A 25 17.59 7.87 38.15
CA ASP A 25 17.33 9.31 38.07
C ASP A 25 17.30 9.77 36.60
N CYS A 26 16.73 10.96 36.37
CA CYS A 26 16.67 11.59 35.04
C CYS A 26 17.30 12.99 35.04
N ALA A 27 17.96 13.35 33.93
CA ALA A 27 18.27 14.73 33.60
C ALA A 27 17.41 15.16 32.40
N VAL A 28 16.76 16.32 32.52
CA VAL A 28 15.90 16.88 31.47
C VAL A 28 16.58 18.10 30.87
N VAL A 29 16.69 18.14 29.54
CA VAL A 29 17.16 19.32 28.80
C VAL A 29 16.03 19.86 27.96
N ARG A 30 15.64 21.10 28.24
CA ARG A 30 14.59 21.81 27.51
C ARG A 30 15.22 22.78 26.52
N PHE A 31 14.79 22.72 25.26
CA PHE A 31 15.29 23.56 24.19
C PHE A 31 14.16 24.37 23.57
N ARG A 32 14.45 25.63 23.24
CA ARG A 32 13.59 26.48 22.40
C ARG A 32 14.41 26.96 21.22
N ILE A 33 14.06 26.51 20.02
CA ILE A 33 14.64 27.01 18.77
C ILE A 33 13.75 28.16 18.28
N THR A 34 14.34 29.33 18.10
CA THR A 34 13.61 30.53 17.68
C THR A 34 14.47 31.38 16.73
N THR A 35 13.83 31.97 15.73
CA THR A 35 14.44 32.98 14.85
C THR A 35 14.42 34.38 15.48
N LYS A 36 13.67 34.57 16.56
CA LYS A 36 13.60 35.82 17.33
C LYS A 36 14.71 35.86 18.36
N LYS A 37 15.26 37.05 18.62
CA LYS A 37 16.16 37.25 19.77
C LYS A 37 15.40 36.89 21.06
N PRO A 38 15.97 36.04 21.93
CA PRO A 38 15.31 35.66 23.17
C PRO A 38 15.12 36.89 24.07
N GLN A 39 13.91 37.08 24.57
CA GLN A 39 13.62 38.05 25.62
C GLN A 39 13.66 37.29 26.96
N GLY A 40 14.82 37.29 27.61
CA GLY A 40 15.00 36.62 28.91
C GLY A 40 15.18 35.10 28.85
N TYR A 41 15.02 34.46 30.02
CA TYR A 41 15.14 33.03 30.21
C TYR A 41 13.95 32.27 29.59
N LEU A 42 14.08 30.95 29.44
CA LEU A 42 12.95 30.10 29.09
C LEU A 42 11.97 30.09 30.27
N ASP A 43 10.71 30.42 30.01
CA ASP A 43 9.65 30.22 30.99
C ASP A 43 9.32 28.71 31.03
N GLU A 44 9.58 28.08 32.17
CA GLU A 44 9.38 26.64 32.33
C GLU A 44 7.90 26.27 32.42
N GLU A 45 7.07 27.15 33.00
CA GLU A 45 5.62 26.93 33.12
C GLU A 45 4.98 27.03 31.74
N GLU A 46 5.31 28.07 30.96
CA GLU A 46 4.84 28.21 29.57
C GLU A 46 5.27 27.01 28.70
N PHE A 47 6.50 26.51 28.91
CA PHE A 47 7.00 25.33 28.21
C PHE A 47 6.16 24.08 28.54
N ASP A 48 5.94 23.80 29.82
CA ASP A 48 5.19 22.63 30.27
C ASP A 48 3.71 22.73 29.83
N GLU A 49 3.08 23.90 29.96
CA GLU A 49 1.72 24.16 29.44
C GLU A 49 1.62 23.93 27.94
N THR A 50 2.63 24.37 27.17
CA THR A 50 2.67 24.15 25.73
C THR A 50 2.76 22.66 25.41
N MET A 51 3.62 21.91 26.10
CA MET A 51 3.77 20.47 25.88
C MET A 51 2.50 19.71 26.21
N ASP A 52 1.86 20.00 27.36
CA ASP A 52 0.59 19.39 27.76
C ASP A 52 -0.51 19.70 26.74
N GLN A 53 -0.58 20.95 26.26
CA GLN A 53 -1.52 21.33 25.22
C GLN A 53 -1.28 20.56 23.91
N ARG A 54 -0.02 20.41 23.47
CA ARG A 54 0.29 19.65 22.24
C ARG A 54 -0.07 18.16 22.38
N ILE A 55 0.11 17.57 23.56
CA ILE A 55 -0.29 16.18 23.85
C ILE A 55 -1.82 16.06 23.75
N ALA A 56 -2.57 16.95 24.40
CA ALA A 56 -4.03 16.94 24.35
C ALA A 56 -4.59 17.15 22.93
N GLU A 57 -4.00 18.07 22.16
CA GLU A 57 -4.36 18.29 20.75
C GLU A 57 -4.08 17.05 19.89
N ALA A 58 -2.96 16.37 20.11
CA ALA A 58 -2.63 15.13 19.41
C ALA A 58 -3.62 14.01 19.76
N ASP A 59 -3.96 13.86 21.03
CA ASP A 59 -4.95 12.88 21.50
C ASP A 59 -6.33 13.13 20.86
N GLU A 60 -6.78 14.39 20.85
CA GLU A 60 -8.03 14.79 20.21
C GLU A 60 -8.01 14.54 18.69
N PHE A 61 -6.90 14.85 18.02
CA PHE A 61 -6.72 14.61 16.59
C PHE A 61 -6.87 13.12 16.24
N TYR A 62 -6.14 12.24 16.92
CA TYR A 62 -6.21 10.80 16.65
C TYR A 62 -7.55 10.18 17.07
N TYR A 63 -8.19 10.70 18.11
CA TYR A 63 -9.54 10.27 18.47
C TYR A 63 -10.56 10.59 17.37
N LYS A 64 -10.46 11.76 16.72
CA LYS A 64 -11.36 12.14 15.61
C LYS A 64 -11.21 11.27 14.37
N ILE A 65 -10.02 10.71 14.11
CA ILE A 65 -9.78 9.82 12.96
C ILE A 65 -10.60 8.52 13.08
N ASN A 66 -10.72 7.99 14.30
CA ASN A 66 -11.57 6.82 14.56
C ASN A 66 -12.27 6.95 15.92
N PRO A 67 -13.44 7.62 15.96
CA PRO A 67 -14.15 7.90 17.22
C PRO A 67 -14.92 6.67 17.74
N MET A 68 -14.96 5.60 16.97
CA MET A 68 -15.72 4.41 17.30
C MET A 68 -15.01 3.57 18.38
N PRO A 69 -15.75 2.81 19.21
CA PRO A 69 -15.17 2.02 20.29
C PRO A 69 -14.38 0.83 19.72
N MET A 70 -13.06 0.82 19.96
CA MET A 70 -12.15 -0.28 19.60
C MET A 70 -11.27 -0.62 20.79
N ALA A 71 -10.60 -1.78 20.75
CA ALA A 71 -9.61 -2.15 21.76
C ALA A 71 -8.48 -1.12 21.84
N ASP A 72 -8.06 -0.76 23.06
CA ASP A 72 -7.00 0.23 23.29
C ASP A 72 -5.68 -0.17 22.62
N ASP A 73 -5.38 -1.47 22.55
CA ASP A 73 -4.20 -1.99 21.86
C ASP A 73 -4.23 -1.68 20.35
N LEU A 74 -5.37 -1.90 19.68
CA LEU A 74 -5.51 -1.57 18.26
C LEU A 74 -5.43 -0.05 18.03
N ARG A 75 -5.97 0.75 18.95
CA ARG A 75 -5.86 2.21 18.90
C ARG A 75 -4.40 2.66 19.03
N ASN A 76 -3.65 2.03 19.92
CA ASN A 76 -2.22 2.28 20.09
C ASN A 76 -1.41 1.90 18.83
N ILE A 77 -1.69 0.73 18.24
CA ILE A 77 -1.07 0.29 16.98
C ILE A 77 -1.36 1.28 15.86
N GLN A 78 -2.61 1.70 15.69
CA GLN A 78 -2.99 2.66 14.65
C GLN A 78 -2.28 4.02 14.84
N ARG A 79 -2.24 4.54 16.06
CA ARG A 79 -1.55 5.81 16.36
C ARG A 79 -0.07 5.74 16.04
N GLN A 80 0.60 4.66 16.46
CA GLN A 80 2.03 4.50 16.20
C GLN A 80 2.34 4.25 14.73
N ALA A 81 1.46 3.57 14.00
CA ALA A 81 1.58 3.43 12.55
C ALA A 81 1.50 4.80 11.84
N PHE A 82 0.56 5.67 12.23
CA PHE A 82 0.53 7.04 11.71
C PHE A 82 1.77 7.85 12.10
N SER A 83 2.19 7.76 13.36
CA SER A 83 3.38 8.45 13.86
C SER A 83 4.64 8.00 13.13
N GLY A 84 4.79 6.70 12.87
CA GLY A 84 5.91 6.14 12.14
C GLY A 84 5.94 6.60 10.68
N MET A 85 4.79 6.67 9.99
CA MET A 85 4.71 7.28 8.65
C MET A 85 5.20 8.73 8.62
N LEU A 86 4.86 9.51 9.66
CA LEU A 86 5.32 10.91 9.79
C LEU A 86 6.82 10.97 10.14
N TRP A 87 7.32 10.02 10.93
CA TRP A 87 8.73 9.93 11.31
C TRP A 87 9.63 9.57 10.13
N CYS A 88 9.14 8.73 9.21
CA CYS A 88 9.85 8.37 7.97
C CYS A 88 9.90 9.48 6.91
N LYS A 89 9.42 10.70 7.21
CA LYS A 89 9.61 11.86 6.35
C LYS A 89 11.06 12.34 6.43
N GLN A 90 11.83 12.18 5.36
CA GLN A 90 13.24 12.60 5.30
C GLN A 90 13.50 13.57 4.16
N HIS A 91 14.36 14.57 4.40
CA HIS A 91 14.88 15.40 3.32
C HIS A 91 15.88 14.60 2.51
N TYR A 92 15.58 14.40 1.23
CA TYR A 92 16.44 13.69 0.29
C TYR A 92 17.00 14.67 -0.73
N TYR A 93 18.31 14.86 -0.67
CA TYR A 93 19.03 15.78 -1.53
C TYR A 93 20.02 15.01 -2.42
N PHE A 94 19.70 14.90 -3.70
CA PHE A 94 20.53 14.22 -4.70
C PHE A 94 20.43 14.96 -6.03
N ILE A 95 21.55 15.53 -6.49
CA ILE A 95 21.64 16.13 -7.82
C ILE A 95 22.67 15.33 -8.60
N TRP A 96 22.25 14.70 -9.71
CA TRP A 96 23.12 13.79 -10.46
C TRP A 96 24.42 14.46 -10.88
N ASP A 97 24.36 15.71 -11.36
CA ASP A 97 25.55 16.44 -11.82
C ASP A 97 26.54 16.72 -10.69
N GLN A 98 26.06 17.10 -9.50
CA GLN A 98 26.89 17.29 -8.32
C GLN A 98 27.50 15.96 -7.85
N TRP A 99 26.72 14.89 -7.84
CA TRP A 99 27.21 13.55 -7.50
C TRP A 99 28.27 13.06 -8.49
N ALA A 100 28.06 13.28 -9.79
CA ALA A 100 28.92 12.82 -10.88
C ALA A 100 30.24 13.59 -10.96
N ASN A 101 30.22 14.91 -10.70
CA ASN A 101 31.41 15.78 -10.79
C ASN A 101 32.11 16.00 -9.44
N GLY A 102 31.44 15.72 -8.32
CA GLY A 102 31.92 16.02 -6.98
C GLY A 102 31.82 17.50 -6.61
N ASP A 103 32.09 17.80 -5.35
CA ASP A 103 32.09 19.18 -4.86
C ASP A 103 33.30 19.95 -5.41
N PRO A 104 33.13 21.19 -5.94
CA PRO A 104 34.23 21.97 -6.50
C PRO A 104 35.37 22.27 -5.50
N GLY A 105 35.09 22.25 -4.20
CA GLY A 105 36.06 22.48 -3.12
C GLY A 105 36.78 21.22 -2.62
N MET A 106 36.49 20.04 -3.19
CA MET A 106 37.06 18.76 -2.82
C MET A 106 37.82 18.15 -4.01
N PRO A 107 38.72 17.16 -3.79
CA PRO A 107 39.32 16.43 -4.91
C PRO A 107 38.24 15.84 -5.83
N PRO A 108 38.41 15.92 -7.17
CA PRO A 108 37.44 15.38 -8.10
C PRO A 108 37.31 13.86 -7.92
N PRO A 109 36.10 13.29 -8.11
CA PRO A 109 35.90 11.85 -8.06
C PRO A 109 36.63 11.16 -9.23
N PRO A 110 36.83 9.83 -9.15
CA PRO A 110 37.36 9.05 -10.27
C PRO A 110 36.56 9.28 -11.57
N PRO A 111 37.22 9.41 -12.73
CA PRO A 111 36.53 9.65 -14.01
C PRO A 111 35.42 8.64 -14.32
N ASP A 112 35.63 7.37 -13.94
CA ASP A 112 34.69 6.27 -14.18
C ASP A 112 33.39 6.38 -13.37
N ARG A 113 33.31 7.25 -12.35
CA ARG A 113 32.09 7.46 -11.55
C ARG A 113 30.89 7.87 -12.42
N LYS A 114 31.12 8.53 -13.55
CA LYS A 114 30.04 8.95 -14.48
C LYS A 114 29.45 7.79 -15.28
N HIS A 115 30.13 6.64 -15.29
CA HIS A 115 29.83 5.46 -16.09
C HIS A 115 29.40 4.27 -15.23
N VAL A 116 29.12 4.48 -13.94
CA VAL A 116 28.51 3.46 -13.08
C VAL A 116 26.97 3.58 -13.11
N ARG A 117 26.28 2.99 -12.12
CA ARG A 117 24.82 3.01 -11.97
C ARG A 117 24.21 4.40 -12.28
N ASN A 118 23.04 4.39 -12.89
CA ASN A 118 22.23 5.58 -13.19
C ASN A 118 22.83 6.56 -14.24
N GLU A 119 23.72 6.11 -15.13
CA GLU A 119 24.30 6.97 -16.18
C GLU A 119 23.26 7.62 -17.13
N GLN A 120 22.09 6.99 -17.30
CA GLN A 120 21.00 7.47 -18.15
C GLN A 120 20.12 8.54 -17.46
N TRP A 121 20.37 8.81 -16.17
CA TRP A 121 19.54 9.66 -15.32
C TRP A 121 20.16 11.01 -15.00
N LYS A 122 20.89 11.60 -15.97
CA LYS A 122 21.63 12.86 -15.79
C LYS A 122 20.77 14.08 -15.43
N HIS A 123 19.47 13.99 -15.69
CA HIS A 123 18.47 15.02 -15.38
C HIS A 123 17.97 14.96 -13.93
N MET A 124 18.33 13.91 -13.17
CA MET A 124 17.81 13.67 -11.83
C MET A 124 18.22 14.80 -10.87
N HIS A 125 17.22 15.42 -10.23
CA HIS A 125 17.40 16.47 -9.25
C HIS A 125 16.37 16.34 -8.12
N CYS A 126 16.74 15.66 -7.05
CA CYS A 126 15.92 15.48 -5.86
C CYS A 126 16.32 16.51 -4.80
N ASP A 127 15.36 17.31 -4.33
CA ASP A 127 15.52 18.26 -3.23
C ASP A 127 14.17 18.42 -2.51
N ASP A 128 13.67 17.33 -1.94
CA ASP A 128 12.35 17.30 -1.32
C ASP A 128 12.34 16.46 -0.04
N ILE A 129 11.31 16.70 0.78
CA ILE A 129 10.95 15.78 1.86
C ILE A 129 10.16 14.63 1.25
N LEU A 130 10.72 13.42 1.36
CA LEU A 130 10.14 12.18 0.85
C LEU A 130 9.68 11.28 2.01
N SER A 131 8.65 10.48 1.76
CA SER A 131 8.28 9.37 2.66
C SER A 131 9.15 8.16 2.36
N MET A 132 10.06 7.80 3.27
CA MET A 132 10.96 6.66 3.10
C MET A 132 10.33 5.36 3.60
N PRO A 133 10.77 4.18 3.10
CA PRO A 133 10.36 2.90 3.65
C PRO A 133 10.75 2.78 5.14
N ASP A 134 11.97 3.22 5.47
CA ASP A 134 12.55 3.16 6.80
C ASP A 134 13.49 4.37 6.99
N SER A 135 13.61 4.90 8.21
CA SER A 135 14.45 6.09 8.46
C SER A 135 15.95 5.80 8.59
N TRP A 136 16.33 4.55 8.78
CA TRP A 136 17.65 4.10 9.19
C TRP A 136 18.29 3.12 8.20
N GLU A 137 17.63 2.00 7.93
CA GLU A 137 18.07 0.90 7.07
C GLU A 137 17.81 1.20 5.59
N TYR A 138 16.71 1.90 5.29
CA TYR A 138 16.35 2.33 3.93
C TYR A 138 16.12 3.85 3.82
N PRO A 139 17.13 4.69 4.12
CA PRO A 139 17.02 6.17 4.09
C PRO A 139 17.06 6.73 2.65
N PHE A 140 16.41 6.01 1.72
CA PHE A 140 16.30 6.32 0.31
C PHE A 140 14.86 6.04 -0.13
N PHE A 141 14.45 6.63 -1.26
CA PHE A 141 13.12 6.36 -1.78
C PHE A 141 13.08 5.04 -2.57
N ALA A 142 11.93 4.39 -2.51
CA ALA A 142 11.49 3.42 -3.50
C ALA A 142 10.11 3.84 -4.02
N ALA A 143 9.96 3.95 -5.35
CA ALA A 143 8.77 4.55 -5.94
C ALA A 143 7.50 3.73 -5.67
N TRP A 144 7.60 2.39 -5.70
CA TRP A 144 6.44 1.55 -5.40
C TRP A 144 6.06 1.54 -3.92
N ASP A 145 7.03 1.56 -2.98
CA ASP A 145 6.78 1.76 -1.55
C ASP A 145 6.00 3.05 -1.29
N THR A 146 6.39 4.14 -1.95
CA THR A 146 5.72 5.45 -1.83
C THR A 146 4.22 5.36 -2.12
N ALA A 147 3.82 4.55 -3.10
CA ALA A 147 2.41 4.34 -3.42
C ALA A 147 1.64 3.75 -2.22
N PHE A 148 2.22 2.81 -1.49
CA PHE A 148 1.65 2.25 -0.28
C PHE A 148 1.69 3.22 0.90
N HIS A 149 2.77 3.99 1.06
CA HIS A 149 2.91 5.02 2.09
C HIS A 149 1.79 6.06 2.03
N CYS A 150 1.39 6.44 0.82
CA CYS A 150 0.37 7.46 0.61
C CYS A 150 -1.01 7.05 1.13
N ILE A 151 -1.30 5.76 1.26
CA ILE A 151 -2.61 5.28 1.73
C ILE A 151 -2.88 5.67 3.20
N PRO A 152 -2.05 5.30 4.19
CA PRO A 152 -2.23 5.77 5.56
C PRO A 152 -1.98 7.27 5.70
N ILE A 153 -1.00 7.85 4.98
CA ILE A 153 -0.72 9.29 5.03
C ILE A 153 -1.95 10.10 4.59
N ALA A 154 -2.67 9.69 3.53
CA ALA A 154 -3.83 10.41 3.04
C ALA A 154 -4.98 10.53 4.07
N ILE A 155 -5.00 9.67 5.09
CA ILE A 155 -5.98 9.74 6.19
C ILE A 155 -5.72 10.95 7.09
N ILE A 156 -4.44 11.35 7.25
CA ILE A 156 -4.01 12.37 8.22
C ILE A 156 -3.44 13.64 7.57
N ASP A 157 -2.88 13.52 6.38
CA ASP A 157 -2.16 14.57 5.64
C ASP A 157 -2.28 14.32 4.11
N PRO A 158 -3.47 14.54 3.51
CA PRO A 158 -3.70 14.31 2.08
C PRO A 158 -2.83 15.20 1.19
N GLU A 159 -2.44 16.40 1.64
CA GLU A 159 -1.57 17.28 0.86
C GLU A 159 -0.17 16.68 0.70
N PHE A 160 0.41 16.15 1.78
CA PHE A 160 1.69 15.45 1.66
C PHE A 160 1.59 14.19 0.80
N ALA A 161 0.55 13.36 0.99
CA ALA A 161 0.34 12.16 0.15
C ALA A 161 0.25 12.51 -1.35
N LYS A 162 -0.54 13.54 -1.70
CA LYS A 162 -0.64 14.05 -3.08
C LYS A 162 0.72 14.54 -3.58
N LYS A 163 1.47 15.29 -2.78
CA LYS A 163 2.82 15.76 -3.15
C LYS A 163 3.75 14.59 -3.46
N GLN A 164 3.77 13.54 -2.62
CA GLN A 164 4.63 12.37 -2.84
C GLN A 164 4.35 11.70 -4.20
N LEU A 165 3.08 11.50 -4.53
CA LEU A 165 2.70 10.89 -5.82
C LEU A 165 3.00 11.81 -7.01
N ASP A 166 2.88 13.12 -6.84
CA ASP A 166 3.19 14.12 -7.86
C ASP A 166 4.70 14.19 -8.15
N LEU A 167 5.56 14.14 -7.12
CA LEU A 167 7.01 14.26 -7.24
C LEU A 167 7.61 13.25 -8.22
N PHE A 168 7.26 11.97 -8.12
CA PHE A 168 7.76 10.91 -9.01
C PHE A 168 7.34 11.05 -10.48
N THR A 169 6.45 12.00 -10.77
CA THR A 169 5.98 12.29 -12.14
C THR A 169 6.54 13.59 -12.72
N ARG A 170 7.34 14.32 -11.93
CA ARG A 170 8.01 15.57 -12.34
C ARG A 170 9.15 15.29 -13.30
N GLU A 171 9.44 16.27 -14.15
CA GLU A 171 10.46 16.20 -15.21
C GLU A 171 11.88 15.95 -14.69
N TRP A 172 12.13 16.22 -13.41
CA TRP A 172 13.42 16.03 -12.74
C TRP A 172 13.48 14.79 -11.84
N TYR A 173 12.40 14.01 -11.73
CA TYR A 173 12.35 12.69 -11.07
C TYR A 173 12.03 11.55 -12.03
N MET A 174 11.19 11.80 -13.03
CA MET A 174 10.76 10.87 -14.07
C MET A 174 11.68 11.00 -15.28
N HIS A 175 12.12 9.86 -15.83
CA HIS A 175 12.90 9.87 -17.06
C HIS A 175 12.09 10.47 -18.22
N PRO A 176 12.70 11.24 -19.14
CA PRO A 176 12.00 11.85 -20.28
C PRO A 176 11.23 10.89 -21.21
N ASN A 177 11.49 9.59 -21.12
CA ASN A 177 10.79 8.54 -21.87
C ASN A 177 9.52 8.03 -21.16
N GLY A 178 9.19 8.54 -19.97
CA GLY A 178 8.06 8.13 -19.13
C GLY A 178 8.41 7.11 -18.03
N GLN A 179 9.64 6.62 -17.94
CA GLN A 179 10.04 5.68 -16.88
C GLN A 179 10.09 6.37 -15.51
N PHE A 180 9.53 5.74 -14.49
CA PHE A 180 9.69 6.18 -13.10
C PHE A 180 11.03 5.71 -12.55
N SER A 181 11.66 6.54 -11.72
CA SER A 181 12.87 6.16 -11.00
C SER A 181 12.52 5.14 -9.93
N ALA A 182 13.11 3.93 -10.00
CA ALA A 182 12.78 2.86 -9.06
C ALA A 182 13.28 3.15 -7.63
N TYR A 183 14.60 3.17 -7.43
CA TYR A 183 15.26 3.41 -6.15
C TYR A 183 16.73 3.82 -6.34
N GLU A 184 17.38 4.32 -5.29
CA GLU A 184 18.69 5.00 -5.37
C GLU A 184 19.80 4.21 -6.09
N TRP A 185 19.90 2.89 -5.90
CA TRP A 185 20.96 2.09 -6.53
C TRP A 185 20.71 1.74 -7.99
N ASN A 186 19.47 1.83 -8.48
CA ASN A 186 19.15 1.59 -9.87
C ASN A 186 17.85 2.31 -10.24
N PHE A 187 17.92 3.58 -10.62
CA PHE A 187 16.76 4.34 -11.07
C PHE A 187 16.10 3.70 -12.30
N GLY A 188 16.89 3.00 -13.14
CA GLY A 188 16.42 2.33 -14.34
C GLY A 188 15.75 0.97 -14.12
N ASP A 189 15.65 0.50 -12.87
CA ASP A 189 14.93 -0.74 -12.57
C ASP A 189 13.43 -0.62 -12.78
N VAL A 190 12.72 -1.73 -12.65
CA VAL A 190 11.29 -1.83 -12.87
C VAL A 190 10.60 -2.26 -11.59
N ASN A 191 9.66 -1.43 -11.12
CA ASN A 191 8.82 -1.76 -9.97
C ASN A 191 7.36 -1.99 -10.40
N PRO A 192 6.53 -2.62 -9.55
CA PRO A 192 5.09 -2.72 -9.80
C PRO A 192 4.45 -1.35 -10.05
N PRO A 193 3.61 -1.19 -11.09
CA PRO A 193 2.98 0.07 -11.47
C PRO A 193 1.77 0.41 -10.58
N VAL A 194 1.95 0.42 -9.27
CA VAL A 194 0.89 0.69 -8.26
C VAL A 194 0.59 2.18 -8.09
N HIS A 195 1.34 3.06 -8.74
CA HIS A 195 1.22 4.52 -8.59
C HIS A 195 -0.15 5.07 -9.00
N ALA A 196 -0.73 4.53 -10.09
CA ALA A 196 -2.07 4.91 -10.55
C ALA A 196 -3.15 4.52 -9.54
N TRP A 197 -3.00 3.34 -8.93
CA TRP A 197 -3.86 2.89 -7.85
C TRP A 197 -3.78 3.84 -6.65
N ALA A 198 -2.56 4.14 -6.16
CA ALA A 198 -2.37 5.01 -5.02
C ALA A 198 -2.87 6.45 -5.27
N THR A 199 -2.68 6.97 -6.48
CA THR A 199 -3.22 8.27 -6.92
C THR A 199 -4.73 8.30 -6.76
N PHE A 200 -5.43 7.30 -7.30
CA PHE A 200 -6.88 7.26 -7.21
C PHE A 200 -7.36 6.99 -5.78
N ARG A 201 -6.66 6.15 -5.00
CA ARG A 201 -7.01 5.91 -3.60
C ARG A 201 -6.83 7.16 -2.74
N THR A 202 -5.74 7.89 -2.89
CA THR A 202 -5.48 9.16 -2.19
C THR A 202 -6.58 10.17 -2.46
N PHE A 203 -6.95 10.36 -3.73
CA PHE A 203 -8.07 11.22 -4.13
C PHE A 203 -9.40 10.82 -3.46
N LYS A 204 -9.71 9.51 -3.42
CA LYS A 204 -10.92 8.99 -2.77
C LYS A 204 -10.89 9.10 -1.24
N ILE A 205 -9.73 8.88 -0.62
CA ILE A 205 -9.56 9.00 0.83
C ILE A 205 -9.77 10.47 1.24
N GLU A 206 -9.20 11.43 0.50
CA GLU A 206 -9.42 12.86 0.76
C GLU A 206 -10.92 13.20 0.70
N ARG A 207 -11.61 12.74 -0.35
CA ARG A 207 -13.07 12.90 -0.50
C ARG A 207 -13.83 12.35 0.70
N LYS A 208 -13.49 11.14 1.15
CA LYS A 208 -14.20 10.47 2.25
C LYS A 208 -13.92 11.13 3.61
N MET A 209 -12.66 11.42 3.91
CA MET A 209 -12.23 11.90 5.23
C MET A 209 -12.46 13.40 5.41
N TYR A 210 -12.30 14.19 4.34
CA TYR A 210 -12.31 15.65 4.42
C TYR A 210 -13.46 16.30 3.64
N GLY A 211 -14.26 15.52 2.90
CA GLY A 211 -15.42 16.03 2.15
C GLY A 211 -15.07 16.93 0.97
N ARG A 212 -13.80 16.91 0.52
CA ARG A 212 -13.26 17.70 -0.60
C ARG A 212 -12.43 16.82 -1.52
N GLU A 213 -12.19 17.27 -2.74
CA GLU A 213 -11.43 16.52 -3.74
C GLU A 213 -10.59 17.45 -4.61
N ASP A 214 -9.47 16.94 -5.12
CA ASP A 214 -8.49 17.70 -5.90
C ASP A 214 -8.40 17.16 -7.33
N LEU A 215 -9.21 17.73 -8.22
CA LEU A 215 -9.27 17.34 -9.62
C LEU A 215 -8.00 17.73 -10.39
N ASP A 216 -7.35 18.83 -10.02
CA ASP A 216 -6.13 19.30 -10.69
C ASP A 216 -4.96 18.36 -10.39
N PHE A 217 -4.86 17.87 -9.16
CA PHE A 217 -3.95 16.77 -8.80
C PHE A 217 -4.23 15.52 -9.63
N LEU A 218 -5.48 15.05 -9.65
CA LEU A 218 -5.84 13.81 -10.33
C LEU A 218 -5.54 13.90 -11.83
N GLU A 219 -5.90 15.02 -12.46
CA GLU A 219 -5.69 15.27 -13.89
C GLU A 219 -4.20 15.39 -14.24
N ARG A 220 -3.42 16.13 -13.44
CA ARG A 220 -1.97 16.30 -13.66
C ARG A 220 -1.23 14.98 -13.57
N VAL A 221 -1.47 14.19 -12.52
CA VAL A 221 -0.80 12.90 -12.35
C VAL A 221 -1.29 11.90 -13.40
N PHE A 222 -2.58 11.89 -13.75
CA PHE A 222 -3.13 11.05 -14.83
C PHE A 222 -2.37 11.25 -16.15
N GLN A 223 -2.09 12.50 -16.53
CA GLN A 223 -1.36 12.78 -17.78
C GLN A 223 0.05 12.19 -17.79
N LYS A 224 0.76 12.24 -16.66
CA LYS A 224 2.10 11.66 -16.53
C LYS A 224 2.05 10.12 -16.47
N LEU A 225 1.04 9.57 -15.80
CA LEU A 225 0.78 8.13 -15.81
C LEU A 225 0.52 7.60 -17.22
N MET A 226 -0.12 8.37 -18.12
CA MET A 226 -0.25 7.95 -19.52
C MET A 226 1.09 7.79 -20.23
N MET A 227 2.06 8.67 -19.94
CA MET A 227 3.42 8.57 -20.49
C MET A 227 4.11 7.30 -19.97
N ASN A 228 3.99 7.05 -18.66
CA ASN A 228 4.54 5.85 -18.03
C ASN A 228 3.87 4.57 -18.55
N PHE A 229 2.55 4.55 -18.71
CA PHE A 229 1.82 3.44 -19.31
C PHE A 229 2.31 3.15 -20.74
N THR A 230 2.53 4.20 -21.54
CA THR A 230 3.05 4.06 -22.91
C THR A 230 4.49 3.53 -22.92
N TRP A 231 5.32 3.95 -21.96
CA TRP A 231 6.66 3.38 -21.76
C TRP A 231 6.59 1.88 -21.49
N TRP A 232 5.69 1.44 -20.60
CA TRP A 232 5.47 0.02 -20.32
C TRP A 232 5.09 -0.77 -21.58
N CYS A 233 4.08 -0.32 -22.34
CA CYS A 233 3.69 -0.97 -23.59
C CYS A 233 4.84 -1.08 -24.59
N ASN A 234 5.70 -0.07 -24.68
CA ASN A 234 6.76 -0.05 -25.70
C ASN A 234 8.04 -0.79 -25.27
N ARG A 235 8.35 -0.84 -23.98
CA ARG A 235 9.63 -1.39 -23.47
C ARG A 235 9.50 -2.74 -22.81
N LYS A 236 8.30 -3.10 -22.38
CA LYS A 236 8.02 -4.31 -21.62
C LYS A 236 7.05 -5.25 -22.34
N ASP A 237 6.57 -4.87 -23.52
CA ASP A 237 5.91 -5.76 -24.48
C ASP A 237 6.59 -5.63 -25.84
N PHE A 238 7.86 -6.04 -25.92
CA PHE A 238 8.72 -5.80 -27.09
C PHE A 238 8.16 -6.41 -28.38
N ASP A 239 7.51 -7.56 -28.28
CA ASP A 239 6.92 -8.27 -29.43
C ASP A 239 5.49 -7.78 -29.75
N GLY A 240 4.93 -6.83 -28.98
CA GLY A 240 3.57 -6.30 -29.18
C GLY A 240 2.46 -7.34 -28.99
N LYS A 241 2.70 -8.34 -28.14
CA LYS A 241 1.80 -9.48 -27.91
C LYS A 241 0.83 -9.23 -26.76
N ASN A 242 0.94 -8.10 -26.06
CA ASN A 242 0.25 -7.79 -24.80
C ASN A 242 0.57 -8.79 -23.68
N VAL A 243 1.76 -9.42 -23.75
CA VAL A 243 2.34 -10.24 -22.69
C VAL A 243 3.57 -9.49 -22.21
N PHE A 244 3.54 -9.04 -20.96
CA PHE A 244 4.58 -8.16 -20.45
C PHE A 244 5.72 -8.96 -19.84
N GLU A 245 6.94 -8.48 -20.08
CA GLU A 245 8.20 -9.12 -19.70
C GLU A 245 9.11 -8.12 -18.98
N GLY A 246 9.90 -8.63 -18.05
CA GLY A 246 11.20 -8.10 -17.69
C GLY A 246 11.23 -7.18 -16.48
N GLY A 247 12.03 -7.58 -15.49
CA GLY A 247 12.47 -6.74 -14.38
C GLY A 247 12.30 -7.39 -13.00
N PHE A 248 12.80 -6.68 -12.01
CA PHE A 248 12.76 -7.02 -10.59
C PHE A 248 11.32 -7.11 -10.04
N LEU A 249 10.43 -6.19 -10.46
CA LEU A 249 9.03 -6.09 -10.03
C LEU A 249 8.83 -6.14 -8.50
N GLY A 250 9.85 -5.79 -7.72
CA GLY A 250 9.79 -5.74 -6.26
C GLY A 250 9.75 -7.10 -5.56
N LEU A 251 9.95 -8.21 -6.28
CA LEU A 251 9.80 -9.58 -5.77
C LEU A 251 11.10 -10.39 -5.95
N ASP A 252 12.12 -10.03 -5.18
CA ASP A 252 13.54 -10.37 -5.32
C ASP A 252 13.82 -11.81 -5.74
N ASN A 253 13.51 -12.77 -4.85
CA ASN A 253 13.85 -14.17 -5.02
C ASN A 253 12.62 -15.05 -5.31
N ILE A 254 11.49 -14.47 -5.75
CA ILE A 254 10.23 -15.20 -5.91
C ILE A 254 10.26 -16.25 -7.04
N GLY A 255 11.15 -16.06 -8.01
CA GLY A 255 11.34 -16.94 -9.16
C GLY A 255 12.49 -17.93 -8.99
N LEU A 256 12.57 -18.87 -9.94
CA LEU A 256 13.68 -19.83 -10.04
C LEU A 256 14.99 -19.16 -10.51
N PHE A 257 14.87 -18.15 -11.38
CA PHE A 257 15.98 -17.39 -11.97
C PHE A 257 15.92 -15.92 -11.55
N ASN A 258 17.07 -15.25 -11.60
CA ASN A 258 17.10 -13.79 -11.51
C ASN A 258 16.38 -13.20 -12.75
N ARG A 259 15.31 -12.44 -12.50
CA ARG A 259 14.43 -11.87 -13.53
C ARG A 259 15.01 -10.62 -14.20
N SER A 260 16.09 -10.07 -13.65
CA SER A 260 16.80 -8.91 -14.19
C SER A 260 17.93 -9.29 -15.14
N ASP A 261 18.36 -10.57 -15.13
CA ASP A 261 19.45 -11.08 -15.96
C ASP A 261 18.92 -11.88 -17.16
N PRO A 262 19.70 -12.01 -18.25
CA PRO A 262 19.40 -12.97 -19.31
C PRO A 262 19.25 -14.38 -18.74
N LEU A 263 18.20 -15.11 -19.16
CA LEU A 263 17.96 -16.46 -18.66
C LEU A 263 19.11 -17.40 -19.07
N PRO A 264 19.62 -18.23 -18.14
CA PRO A 264 20.64 -19.26 -18.45
C PRO A 264 20.20 -20.27 -19.52
N THR A 265 18.89 -20.40 -19.73
CA THR A 265 18.28 -21.29 -20.73
C THR A 265 18.30 -20.72 -22.16
N GLY A 266 18.69 -19.44 -22.33
CA GLY A 266 18.64 -18.73 -23.60
C GLY A 266 17.22 -18.36 -24.08
N GLY A 267 16.17 -18.69 -23.32
CA GLY A 267 14.79 -18.31 -23.60
C GLY A 267 14.42 -16.93 -23.07
N LYS A 268 13.18 -16.50 -23.35
CA LYS A 268 12.57 -15.32 -22.73
C LYS A 268 11.63 -15.74 -21.61
N LEU A 269 11.64 -14.99 -20.50
CA LEU A 269 10.70 -15.19 -19.40
C LEU A 269 9.42 -14.40 -19.64
N GLU A 270 8.32 -15.11 -19.83
CA GLU A 270 6.97 -14.53 -19.89
C GLU A 270 6.36 -14.58 -18.49
N GLN A 271 6.03 -13.40 -17.97
CA GLN A 271 5.72 -13.19 -16.56
C GLN A 271 4.22 -12.98 -16.34
N ALA A 272 3.59 -13.85 -15.55
CA ALA A 272 2.16 -13.74 -15.23
C ALA A 272 1.86 -12.52 -14.35
N ASP A 273 2.76 -12.19 -13.44
CA ASP A 273 2.65 -11.00 -12.60
C ASP A 273 2.82 -9.70 -13.38
N ALA A 274 3.84 -9.58 -14.23
CA ALA A 274 4.04 -8.39 -15.09
C ALA A 274 2.79 -8.07 -15.91
N THR A 275 2.19 -9.11 -16.51
CA THR A 275 0.96 -9.00 -17.30
C THR A 275 -0.24 -8.64 -16.41
N GLY A 276 -0.36 -9.27 -15.23
CA GLY A 276 -1.40 -8.95 -14.24
C GLY A 276 -1.32 -7.51 -13.73
N TRP A 277 -0.10 -7.00 -13.49
CA TRP A 277 0.15 -5.62 -13.08
C TRP A 277 -0.26 -4.61 -14.16
N MET A 278 0.02 -4.89 -15.43
CA MET A 278 -0.40 -4.01 -16.51
C MET A 278 -1.91 -4.02 -16.74
N ALA A 279 -2.57 -5.16 -16.57
CA ALA A 279 -4.03 -5.22 -16.53
C ALA A 279 -4.60 -4.39 -15.36
N PHE A 280 -3.99 -4.47 -14.18
CA PHE A 280 -4.36 -3.66 -13.02
C PHE A 280 -4.17 -2.16 -13.28
N TYR A 281 -3.05 -1.79 -13.90
CA TYR A 281 -2.77 -0.40 -14.30
C TYR A 281 -3.81 0.10 -15.31
N CYS A 282 -4.13 -0.68 -16.35
CA CYS A 282 -5.21 -0.37 -17.29
C CYS A 282 -6.53 -0.04 -16.58
N LEU A 283 -6.96 -0.90 -15.65
CA LEU A 283 -8.21 -0.70 -14.93
C LEU A 283 -8.16 0.51 -13.99
N CYS A 284 -7.02 0.81 -13.38
CA CYS A 284 -6.84 2.03 -12.58
C CYS A 284 -6.96 3.29 -13.47
N MET A 285 -6.32 3.30 -14.64
CA MET A 285 -6.40 4.41 -15.58
C MET A 285 -7.80 4.58 -16.17
N LEU A 286 -8.49 3.48 -16.48
CA LEU A 286 -9.90 3.51 -16.87
C LEU A 286 -10.77 4.17 -15.79
N ASN A 287 -10.57 3.81 -14.53
CA ASN A 287 -11.35 4.36 -13.42
C ASN A 287 -11.07 5.85 -13.20
N ILE A 288 -9.81 6.28 -13.29
CA ILE A 288 -9.45 7.70 -13.23
C ILE A 288 -10.05 8.47 -14.41
N ALA A 289 -9.98 7.94 -15.64
CA ALA A 289 -10.54 8.58 -16.81
C ALA A 289 -12.07 8.77 -16.69
N LEU A 290 -12.80 7.75 -16.22
CA LEU A 290 -14.24 7.86 -15.95
C LEU A 290 -14.54 8.83 -14.79
N GLU A 291 -13.66 8.95 -13.80
CA GLU A 291 -13.78 9.96 -12.74
C GLU A 291 -13.67 11.38 -13.32
N LEU A 292 -12.62 11.65 -14.08
CA LEU A 292 -12.39 12.95 -14.73
C LEU A 292 -13.47 13.29 -15.76
N ALA A 293 -14.02 12.28 -16.46
CA ALA A 293 -15.08 12.44 -17.45
C ALA A 293 -16.37 13.02 -16.85
N LYS A 294 -16.60 12.91 -15.53
CA LYS A 294 -17.72 13.57 -14.84
C LYS A 294 -17.69 15.08 -14.95
N HIS A 295 -16.49 15.65 -15.09
CA HIS A 295 -16.23 17.08 -15.09
C HIS A 295 -15.79 17.57 -16.48
N ARG A 296 -15.04 16.74 -17.23
CA ARG A 296 -14.50 17.08 -18.55
C ARG A 296 -14.73 15.92 -19.52
N ARG A 297 -15.71 16.07 -20.42
CA ARG A 297 -16.16 15.00 -21.33
C ARG A 297 -15.05 14.38 -22.19
N ILE A 298 -13.95 15.10 -22.49
CA ILE A 298 -12.85 14.57 -23.30
C ILE A 298 -12.22 13.29 -22.71
N TYR A 299 -12.28 13.11 -21.38
CA TYR A 299 -11.79 11.88 -20.75
C TYR A 299 -12.68 10.66 -20.99
N GLU A 300 -13.89 10.84 -21.53
CA GLU A 300 -14.73 9.74 -22.00
C GLU A 300 -14.06 8.99 -23.16
N ASP A 301 -13.44 9.71 -24.10
CA ASP A 301 -12.79 9.10 -25.27
C ASP A 301 -11.54 8.30 -24.85
N ILE A 302 -10.82 8.73 -23.81
CA ILE A 302 -9.65 7.99 -23.31
C ILE A 302 -10.01 6.80 -22.43
N ALA A 303 -11.18 6.81 -21.77
CA ALA A 303 -11.67 5.64 -21.05
C ALA A 303 -11.81 4.44 -21.99
N SER A 304 -12.34 4.65 -23.20
CA SER A 304 -12.46 3.62 -24.24
C SER A 304 -11.13 2.96 -24.58
N LYS A 305 -10.03 3.72 -24.68
CA LYS A 305 -8.68 3.19 -24.92
C LYS A 305 -8.26 2.18 -23.83
N PHE A 306 -8.44 2.53 -22.55
CA PHE A 306 -8.02 1.65 -21.46
C PHE A 306 -8.93 0.42 -21.32
N PHE A 307 -10.22 0.57 -21.64
CA PHE A 307 -11.14 -0.56 -21.75
C PHE A 307 -10.68 -1.56 -22.82
N GLU A 308 -10.47 -1.12 -24.07
CA GLU A 308 -10.02 -2.02 -25.14
C GLU A 308 -8.67 -2.66 -24.82
N HIS A 309 -7.72 -1.87 -24.32
CA HIS A 309 -6.39 -2.35 -23.99
C HIS A 309 -6.42 -3.41 -22.87
N PHE A 310 -7.27 -3.23 -21.85
CA PHE A 310 -7.50 -4.27 -20.84
C PHE A 310 -7.99 -5.59 -21.45
N ILE A 311 -8.93 -5.52 -22.38
CA ILE A 311 -9.46 -6.72 -23.04
C ILE A 311 -8.38 -7.43 -23.88
N LEU A 312 -7.51 -6.68 -24.55
CA LEU A 312 -6.37 -7.25 -25.29
C LEU A 312 -5.36 -7.95 -24.38
N ILE A 313 -5.04 -7.35 -23.23
CA ILE A 313 -4.19 -8.00 -22.22
C ILE A 313 -4.84 -9.28 -21.69
N ALA A 314 -6.13 -9.21 -21.36
CA ALA A 314 -6.88 -10.35 -20.86
C ALA A 314 -6.86 -11.51 -21.86
N ASP A 315 -7.06 -11.23 -23.15
CA ASP A 315 -7.03 -12.24 -24.21
C ASP A 315 -5.63 -12.87 -24.34
N ALA A 316 -4.58 -12.05 -24.37
CA ALA A 316 -3.20 -12.50 -24.52
C ALA A 316 -2.70 -13.36 -23.35
N MET A 317 -3.13 -13.04 -22.12
CA MET A 317 -2.79 -13.81 -20.93
C MET A 317 -3.45 -15.19 -20.91
N GLN A 318 -4.58 -15.34 -21.60
CA GLN A 318 -5.40 -16.54 -21.57
C GLN A 318 -5.22 -17.42 -22.81
N TYR A 319 -5.05 -16.83 -24.00
CA TYR A 319 -5.08 -17.53 -25.27
C TYR A 319 -4.00 -16.99 -26.21
N ARG A 320 -3.21 -17.90 -26.79
CA ARG A 320 -2.26 -17.58 -27.86
C ARG A 320 -2.81 -18.08 -29.19
N LYS A 321 -2.97 -17.18 -30.17
CA LYS A 321 -3.31 -17.55 -31.55
C LYS A 321 -2.04 -18.00 -32.28
N GLY A 322 -2.02 -19.24 -32.76
CA GLY A 322 -0.92 -19.85 -33.51
C GLY A 322 -0.32 -21.06 -32.78
N ASP A 323 0.01 -22.12 -33.54
CA ASP A 323 0.33 -23.46 -33.03
C ASP A 323 1.29 -23.50 -31.82
N SER A 324 0.90 -24.30 -30.82
CA SER A 324 1.70 -24.88 -29.71
C SER A 324 2.17 -24.01 -28.52
N ALA A 325 2.04 -22.69 -28.52
CA ALA A 325 2.44 -21.89 -27.35
C ALA A 325 1.43 -21.99 -26.18
N LYS A 326 1.86 -22.49 -25.02
CA LYS A 326 1.01 -22.63 -23.82
C LYS A 326 0.63 -21.25 -23.25
N SER A 327 -0.60 -21.14 -22.75
CA SER A 327 -1.10 -19.99 -21.96
C SER A 327 -0.30 -19.81 -20.67
N LEU A 328 -0.39 -18.65 -20.02
CA LEU A 328 0.12 -18.49 -18.64
C LEU A 328 -0.83 -19.13 -17.61
N TRP A 329 -2.09 -19.38 -18.00
CA TRP A 329 -3.02 -20.19 -17.24
C TRP A 329 -2.74 -21.69 -17.47
N ASN A 330 -2.64 -22.46 -16.40
CA ASN A 330 -2.55 -23.92 -16.46
C ASN A 330 -3.92 -24.53 -16.17
N GLU A 331 -4.49 -25.23 -17.16
CA GLU A 331 -5.84 -25.82 -17.05
C GLU A 331 -5.90 -27.05 -16.14
N GLU A 332 -4.78 -27.76 -15.94
CA GLU A 332 -4.72 -28.95 -15.09
C GLU A 332 -4.70 -28.55 -13.61
N ASP A 333 -3.83 -27.60 -13.25
CA ASP A 333 -3.70 -27.09 -11.90
C ASP A 333 -4.76 -26.04 -11.56
N GLY A 334 -5.31 -25.35 -12.56
CA GLY A 334 -6.21 -24.23 -12.38
C GLY A 334 -5.54 -23.04 -11.67
N PHE A 335 -4.32 -22.70 -12.09
CA PHE A 335 -3.49 -21.64 -11.52
C PHE A 335 -2.64 -20.95 -12.60
N TYR A 336 -2.18 -19.72 -12.34
CA TYR A 336 -1.30 -18.98 -13.24
C TYR A 336 0.17 -19.24 -12.91
N TYR A 337 0.97 -19.48 -13.94
CA TYR A 337 2.42 -19.71 -13.83
C TYR A 337 3.19 -18.87 -14.84
N ASP A 338 4.41 -18.49 -14.48
CA ASP A 338 5.39 -17.98 -15.44
C ASP A 338 5.77 -19.06 -16.45
N ALA A 339 6.18 -18.64 -17.64
CA ALA A 339 6.63 -19.55 -18.69
C ALA A 339 7.93 -19.06 -19.34
N ILE A 340 8.78 -20.01 -19.73
CA ILE A 340 9.94 -19.74 -20.58
C ILE A 340 9.54 -20.07 -22.02
N THR A 341 9.79 -19.14 -22.94
CA THR A 341 9.57 -19.32 -24.38
C THR A 341 10.89 -19.27 -25.14
N TRP A 342 11.04 -20.13 -26.14
CA TRP A 342 12.19 -20.13 -27.06
C TRP A 342 11.79 -19.76 -28.49
N GLY A 343 10.56 -19.28 -28.68
CA GLY A 343 9.99 -19.05 -30.01
C GLY A 343 9.53 -20.33 -30.70
N GLY A 344 8.85 -20.18 -31.84
CA GLY A 344 8.37 -21.32 -32.64
C GLY A 344 7.38 -22.24 -31.92
N GLY A 345 6.65 -21.73 -30.92
CA GLY A 345 5.67 -22.50 -30.14
C GLY A 345 6.24 -23.27 -28.94
N TRP A 346 7.57 -23.34 -28.79
CA TRP A 346 8.21 -24.01 -27.66
C TRP A 346 8.11 -23.17 -26.39
N SER A 347 7.37 -23.70 -25.41
CA SER A 347 7.16 -23.05 -24.11
C SER A 347 7.19 -24.07 -22.96
N HIS A 348 7.73 -23.64 -21.82
CA HIS A 348 7.79 -24.43 -20.59
C HIS A 348 7.25 -23.59 -19.43
N GLN A 349 6.08 -23.98 -18.89
CA GLN A 349 5.54 -23.37 -17.68
C GLN A 349 6.34 -23.83 -16.46
N MET A 350 6.58 -22.92 -15.52
CA MET A 350 7.25 -23.20 -14.26
C MET A 350 6.19 -23.34 -13.16
N PRO A 351 5.87 -24.56 -12.68
CA PRO A 351 4.76 -24.80 -11.76
C PRO A 351 5.10 -24.39 -10.31
N ILE A 352 5.40 -23.10 -10.12
CA ILE A 352 5.72 -22.46 -8.85
C ILE A 352 4.48 -21.70 -8.39
N ARG A 353 3.80 -22.21 -7.34
CA ARG A 353 2.65 -21.58 -6.72
C ARG A 353 3.12 -20.46 -5.80
N SER A 354 3.35 -19.28 -6.36
CA SER A 354 3.72 -18.05 -5.63
C SER A 354 2.68 -16.95 -5.81
N LEU A 355 2.89 -15.80 -5.17
CA LEU A 355 2.09 -14.58 -5.39
C LEU A 355 2.00 -14.20 -6.87
N VAL A 356 2.96 -14.61 -7.70
CA VAL A 356 2.92 -14.41 -9.15
C VAL A 356 1.60 -14.88 -9.75
N GLY A 357 1.09 -16.04 -9.31
CA GLY A 357 -0.18 -16.57 -9.77
C GLY A 357 -1.42 -15.95 -9.09
N LEU A 358 -1.23 -15.15 -8.04
CA LEU A 358 -2.28 -14.42 -7.32
C LEU A 358 -2.42 -12.96 -7.79
N ILE A 359 -1.34 -12.33 -8.28
CA ILE A 359 -1.32 -10.95 -8.81
C ILE A 359 -2.40 -10.68 -9.87
N PRO A 360 -2.77 -11.63 -10.76
CA PRO A 360 -3.88 -11.42 -11.70
C PRO A 360 -5.23 -11.08 -11.04
N LEU A 361 -5.42 -11.40 -9.75
CA LEU A 361 -6.60 -11.01 -8.97
C LEU A 361 -6.69 -9.49 -8.76
N TYR A 362 -5.58 -8.75 -8.84
CA TYR A 362 -5.55 -7.29 -8.64
C TYR A 362 -6.31 -6.56 -9.73
N ALA A 363 -6.23 -7.07 -10.96
CA ALA A 363 -6.91 -6.53 -12.11
C ALA A 363 -8.41 -6.87 -12.08
N THR A 364 -9.15 -6.15 -11.23
CA THR A 364 -10.61 -6.22 -11.11
C THR A 364 -11.23 -4.83 -10.96
N LEU A 365 -12.28 -4.56 -11.75
CA LEU A 365 -13.07 -3.32 -11.72
C LEU A 365 -14.54 -3.66 -11.91
N THR A 366 -15.37 -3.22 -10.95
CA THR A 366 -16.83 -3.28 -11.06
C THR A 366 -17.34 -1.94 -11.55
N MET A 367 -18.06 -1.94 -12.68
CA MET A 367 -18.71 -0.77 -13.23
C MET A 367 -20.22 -0.84 -12.97
N GLU A 368 -20.76 0.22 -12.38
CA GLU A 368 -22.20 0.32 -12.15
C GLU A 368 -22.95 0.76 -13.42
N PRO A 369 -24.18 0.28 -13.63
CA PRO A 369 -24.99 0.66 -14.79
C PRO A 369 -25.15 2.17 -14.94
N GLU A 370 -25.27 2.89 -13.82
CA GLU A 370 -25.43 4.35 -13.78
C GLU A 370 -24.18 5.06 -14.34
N VAL A 371 -22.99 4.52 -14.09
CA VAL A 371 -21.74 5.04 -14.64
C VAL A 371 -21.71 4.85 -16.14
N ILE A 372 -22.06 3.66 -16.62
CA ILE A 372 -22.09 3.37 -18.06
C ILE A 372 -23.12 4.25 -18.76
N LYS A 373 -24.34 4.37 -18.21
CA LYS A 373 -25.42 5.21 -18.75
C LYS A 373 -25.08 6.71 -18.76
N ARG A 374 -24.23 7.17 -17.83
CA ARG A 374 -23.78 8.57 -17.77
C ARG A 374 -22.84 8.92 -18.92
N PHE A 375 -22.16 7.94 -19.51
CA PHE A 375 -21.15 8.14 -20.56
C PHE A 375 -21.58 7.43 -21.85
N PRO A 376 -22.49 8.02 -22.64
CA PRO A 376 -23.11 7.35 -23.78
C PRO A 376 -22.14 6.98 -24.90
N LYS A 377 -21.05 7.74 -25.12
CA LYS A 377 -20.03 7.35 -26.12
C LYS A 377 -19.22 6.17 -25.63
N PHE A 378 -18.85 6.16 -24.35
CA PHE A 378 -18.17 5.02 -23.75
C PHE A 378 -19.07 3.78 -23.81
N GLN A 379 -20.35 3.91 -23.47
CA GLN A 379 -21.33 2.82 -23.60
C GLN A 379 -21.44 2.31 -25.03
N GLN A 380 -21.58 3.19 -26.03
CA GLN A 380 -21.63 2.81 -27.45
C GLN A 380 -20.39 2.03 -27.86
N HIS A 381 -19.22 2.43 -27.36
CA HIS A 381 -17.96 1.77 -27.67
C HIS A 381 -17.85 0.39 -27.01
N VAL A 382 -18.24 0.27 -25.74
CA VAL A 382 -18.36 -1.02 -25.03
C VAL A 382 -19.31 -1.95 -25.80
N ASP A 383 -20.51 -1.48 -26.15
CA ASP A 383 -21.51 -2.24 -26.90
C ASP A 383 -21.02 -2.64 -28.30
N TRP A 384 -20.31 -1.73 -28.99
CA TRP A 384 -19.68 -2.03 -30.28
C TRP A 384 -18.63 -3.12 -30.14
N PHE A 385 -17.76 -3.02 -29.14
CA PHE A 385 -16.70 -4.02 -28.91
C PHE A 385 -17.32 -5.38 -28.61
N ILE A 386 -18.30 -5.45 -27.72
CA ILE A 386 -19.04 -6.68 -27.40
C ILE A 386 -19.64 -7.29 -28.67
N LYS A 387 -20.29 -6.48 -29.51
CA LYS A 387 -20.98 -6.96 -30.71
C LYS A 387 -20.01 -7.45 -31.80
N ASN A 388 -18.90 -6.75 -31.99
CA ASN A 388 -17.99 -6.98 -33.12
C ASN A 388 -16.78 -7.86 -32.76
N LYS A 389 -16.45 -8.00 -31.47
CA LYS A 389 -15.36 -8.83 -30.92
C LYS A 389 -15.93 -9.82 -29.90
N HIS A 390 -17.09 -10.40 -30.21
CA HIS A 390 -17.86 -11.24 -29.28
C HIS A 390 -17.05 -12.42 -28.74
N ASP A 391 -16.19 -13.03 -29.55
CA ASP A 391 -15.31 -14.14 -29.15
C ASP A 391 -14.32 -13.72 -28.05
N VAL A 392 -13.70 -12.55 -28.19
CA VAL A 392 -12.76 -11.99 -27.21
C VAL A 392 -13.52 -11.48 -25.97
N ALA A 393 -14.67 -10.84 -26.20
CA ALA A 393 -15.53 -10.28 -25.15
C ALA A 393 -16.12 -11.36 -24.23
N GLU A 394 -16.66 -12.45 -24.77
CA GLU A 394 -17.25 -13.55 -24.00
C GLU A 394 -16.22 -14.30 -23.14
N ARG A 395 -14.96 -14.39 -23.62
CA ARG A 395 -13.87 -15.09 -22.93
C ARG A 395 -13.25 -14.28 -21.79
N ASN A 396 -13.17 -12.96 -21.97
CA ASN A 396 -12.38 -12.09 -21.08
C ASN A 396 -13.23 -11.21 -20.16
N MET A 397 -14.52 -11.02 -20.44
CA MET A 397 -15.44 -10.33 -19.53
C MET A 397 -16.27 -11.36 -18.76
N ALA A 398 -16.00 -11.48 -17.46
CA ALA A 398 -16.64 -12.44 -16.56
C ALA A 398 -18.18 -12.37 -16.56
N SER A 399 -18.78 -11.27 -17.03
CA SER A 399 -20.23 -11.07 -17.06
C SER A 399 -20.69 -10.29 -18.28
N MET A 400 -20.97 -10.99 -19.37
CA MET A 400 -21.81 -10.45 -20.45
C MET A 400 -23.20 -11.10 -20.51
N LYS A 401 -23.34 -12.38 -20.17
CA LYS A 401 -24.65 -13.06 -20.10
C LYS A 401 -25.34 -12.97 -18.72
N LYS A 402 -24.56 -12.77 -17.64
CA LYS A 402 -25.04 -12.82 -16.26
C LYS A 402 -24.61 -11.57 -15.51
N ARG A 403 -25.40 -10.51 -15.66
CA ARG A 403 -25.18 -9.24 -14.97
C ARG A 403 -25.07 -9.46 -13.46
N GLY A 404 -24.14 -8.75 -12.82
CA GLY A 404 -23.88 -8.89 -11.38
C GLY A 404 -25.04 -8.39 -10.53
N LYS A 405 -24.81 -8.28 -9.21
CA LYS A 405 -25.76 -7.61 -8.31
C LYS A 405 -26.08 -6.21 -8.87
N GLU A 406 -27.36 -5.86 -8.97
CA GLU A 406 -27.81 -4.55 -9.50
C GLU A 406 -27.35 -4.27 -10.95
N ASP A 407 -27.30 -5.28 -11.82
CA ASP A 407 -27.00 -5.13 -13.26
C ASP A 407 -25.54 -4.69 -13.59
N ARG A 408 -24.63 -4.79 -12.62
CA ARG A 408 -23.22 -4.36 -12.75
C ARG A 408 -22.45 -5.14 -13.81
N LEU A 409 -21.41 -4.51 -14.37
CA LEU A 409 -20.44 -5.13 -15.29
C LEU A 409 -19.10 -5.36 -14.56
N LEU A 410 -18.49 -6.52 -14.76
CA LEU A 410 -17.19 -6.88 -14.18
C LEU A 410 -16.13 -6.97 -15.28
N LEU A 411 -15.07 -6.17 -15.12
CA LEU A 411 -13.82 -6.32 -15.86
C LEU A 411 -12.80 -6.98 -14.93
N ALA A 412 -12.42 -8.22 -15.23
CA ALA A 412 -11.45 -8.96 -14.42
C ALA A 412 -10.70 -9.97 -15.28
N LEU A 413 -9.43 -10.23 -14.96
CA LEU A 413 -8.65 -11.31 -15.60
C LEU A 413 -9.18 -12.70 -15.22
N CYS A 414 -9.72 -12.82 -14.00
CA CYS A 414 -10.27 -14.06 -13.47
C CYS A 414 -11.80 -14.04 -13.58
N ASN A 415 -12.36 -14.97 -14.36
CA ASN A 415 -13.80 -15.26 -14.34
C ASN A 415 -14.20 -16.02 -13.07
N GLU A 416 -15.49 -16.32 -12.88
CA GLU A 416 -16.00 -17.00 -11.68
C GLU A 416 -15.31 -18.36 -11.41
N GLU A 417 -15.09 -19.17 -12.45
CA GLU A 417 -14.48 -20.49 -12.34
C GLU A 417 -13.01 -20.41 -11.94
N ARG A 418 -12.22 -19.57 -12.62
CA ARG A 418 -10.81 -19.35 -12.29
C ARG A 418 -10.64 -18.73 -10.91
N LEU A 419 -11.49 -17.76 -10.56
CA LEU A 419 -11.51 -17.16 -9.23
C LEU A 419 -11.72 -18.23 -8.16
N ARG A 420 -12.69 -19.14 -8.36
CA ARG A 420 -12.92 -20.26 -7.43
C ARG A 420 -11.72 -21.20 -7.35
N SER A 421 -11.07 -21.50 -8.47
CA SER A 421 -9.87 -22.33 -8.52
C SER A 421 -8.70 -21.71 -7.75
N ILE A 422 -8.39 -20.45 -8.02
CA ILE A 422 -7.28 -19.73 -7.34
C ILE A 422 -7.55 -19.62 -5.84
N LEU A 423 -8.78 -19.26 -5.45
CA LEU A 423 -9.14 -19.12 -4.04
C LEU A 423 -9.04 -20.43 -3.26
N LYS A 424 -9.22 -21.58 -3.91
CA LYS A 424 -9.01 -22.89 -3.28
C LYS A 424 -7.59 -23.03 -2.75
N TYR A 425 -6.58 -22.62 -3.52
CA TYR A 425 -5.18 -22.63 -3.07
C TYR A 425 -4.88 -21.47 -2.12
N MET A 426 -5.33 -20.26 -2.46
CA MET A 426 -5.05 -19.05 -1.67
C MET A 426 -5.54 -19.17 -0.23
N LEU A 427 -6.69 -19.83 -0.02
CA LEU A 427 -7.34 -19.98 1.28
C LEU A 427 -7.05 -21.34 1.96
N ASP A 428 -6.15 -22.16 1.42
CA ASP A 428 -5.72 -23.41 2.06
C ASP A 428 -4.55 -23.16 3.02
N GLU A 429 -4.70 -23.59 4.28
CA GLU A 429 -3.68 -23.42 5.32
C GLU A 429 -2.41 -24.24 5.06
N LYS A 430 -2.50 -25.30 4.24
CA LYS A 430 -1.37 -26.11 3.76
C LYS A 430 -0.65 -25.50 2.55
N GLU A 431 -1.20 -24.44 1.98
CA GLU A 431 -0.65 -23.72 0.83
C GLU A 431 -0.35 -22.27 1.25
N PHE A 432 -1.20 -21.32 0.89
CA PHE A 432 -0.94 -19.89 1.04
C PHE A 432 -1.46 -19.29 2.35
N LEU A 433 -2.51 -19.85 2.96
CA LEU A 433 -3.19 -19.20 4.09
C LEU A 433 -2.43 -19.43 5.41
N SER A 434 -1.60 -18.47 5.79
CA SER A 434 -0.96 -18.42 7.11
C SER A 434 -1.97 -17.99 8.18
N PRO A 435 -1.77 -18.35 9.47
CA PRO A 435 -2.41 -17.68 10.60
C PRO A 435 -2.29 -16.14 10.58
N TYR A 436 -1.33 -15.61 9.81
CA TYR A 436 -0.97 -14.20 9.79
C TYR A 436 -1.20 -13.48 8.45
N GLY A 437 -1.77 -14.16 7.44
CA GLY A 437 -2.05 -13.57 6.12
C GLY A 437 -1.81 -14.55 4.96
N ILE A 438 -1.62 -14.03 3.76
CA ILE A 438 -1.24 -14.80 2.58
C ILE A 438 0.29 -14.83 2.46
N ARG A 439 0.84 -16.05 2.41
CA ARG A 439 2.28 -16.33 2.19
C ARG A 439 2.70 -15.92 0.79
N SER A 440 3.97 -15.54 0.62
CA SER A 440 4.53 -15.17 -0.68
C SER A 440 4.74 -16.36 -1.63
N LEU A 441 4.99 -17.54 -1.07
CA LEU A 441 5.08 -18.83 -1.77
C LEU A 441 4.23 -19.86 -1.02
N SER A 442 3.59 -20.76 -1.76
CA SER A 442 2.82 -21.84 -1.16
C SER A 442 3.71 -22.75 -0.30
N LYS A 443 3.22 -23.08 0.90
CA LYS A 443 3.82 -24.07 1.80
C LYS A 443 3.89 -25.48 1.20
N TYR A 444 3.12 -25.77 0.15
CA TYR A 444 3.24 -27.03 -0.62
C TYR A 444 4.67 -27.30 -1.11
N HIS A 445 5.40 -26.24 -1.46
CA HIS A 445 6.77 -26.33 -1.97
C HIS A 445 7.82 -26.64 -0.90
N GLU A 446 7.44 -26.75 0.38
CA GLU A 446 8.30 -27.31 1.43
C GLU A 446 8.61 -28.79 1.15
N LYS A 447 7.60 -29.54 0.71
CA LYS A 447 7.73 -30.98 0.39
C LYS A 447 7.91 -31.26 -1.09
N HIS A 448 7.60 -30.28 -1.93
CA HIS A 448 7.62 -30.39 -3.39
C HIS A 448 8.40 -29.21 -3.99
N PRO A 449 9.71 -29.12 -3.74
CA PRO A 449 10.54 -28.07 -4.33
C PRO A 449 10.50 -28.18 -5.86
N VAL A 450 10.60 -27.03 -6.52
CA VAL A 450 10.69 -26.96 -7.98
C VAL A 450 12.14 -26.77 -8.35
N SER A 451 12.64 -27.54 -9.32
CA SER A 451 14.02 -27.46 -9.78
C SER A 451 14.14 -27.60 -11.29
N MET A 452 15.17 -26.98 -11.86
CA MET A 452 15.52 -27.10 -13.27
C MET A 452 17.04 -27.19 -13.41
N ASP A 453 17.50 -28.19 -14.17
CA ASP A 453 18.91 -28.33 -14.54
C ASP A 453 19.18 -27.59 -15.84
N VAL A 454 20.10 -26.62 -15.80
CA VAL A 454 20.49 -25.82 -16.96
C VAL A 454 22.01 -25.77 -17.04
N ASN A 455 22.57 -26.27 -18.14
CA ASN A 455 24.03 -26.29 -18.40
C ASN A 455 24.88 -26.90 -17.26
N GLY A 456 24.36 -27.95 -16.60
CA GLY A 456 25.06 -28.63 -15.50
C GLY A 456 24.93 -27.95 -14.13
N GLN A 457 24.14 -26.88 -14.03
CA GLN A 457 23.79 -26.22 -12.77
C GLN A 457 22.30 -26.45 -12.46
N THR A 458 22.03 -26.92 -11.25
CA THR A 458 20.67 -27.07 -10.73
C THR A 458 20.22 -25.77 -10.08
N TYR A 459 19.12 -25.22 -10.58
CA TYR A 459 18.39 -24.11 -9.95
C TYR A 459 17.20 -24.70 -9.20
N SER A 460 16.98 -24.30 -7.95
CA SER A 460 15.87 -24.80 -7.14
C SER A 460 15.24 -23.73 -6.26
N ILE A 461 13.96 -23.91 -5.98
CA ILE A 461 13.16 -23.11 -5.06
C ILE A 461 12.34 -24.02 -4.14
N SER A 462 12.31 -23.67 -2.86
CA SER A 462 11.51 -24.34 -1.83
C SER A 462 10.83 -23.29 -0.94
N TYR A 463 9.86 -23.73 -0.13
CA TYR A 463 9.20 -22.86 0.84
C TYR A 463 10.16 -22.53 2.01
N VAL A 464 10.40 -21.25 2.23
CA VAL A 464 11.24 -20.71 3.29
C VAL A 464 10.41 -19.67 4.05
N PRO A 465 9.89 -19.97 5.26
CA PRO A 465 8.94 -19.10 5.93
C PRO A 465 9.55 -17.79 6.46
N GLY A 466 10.86 -17.76 6.74
CA GLY A 466 11.55 -16.65 7.43
C GLY A 466 12.60 -15.95 6.56
N ASP A 467 13.82 -15.80 7.07
CA ASP A 467 14.94 -15.17 6.36
C ASP A 467 15.32 -15.94 5.08
N SER A 468 15.89 -15.25 4.09
CA SER A 468 16.30 -15.88 2.83
C SER A 468 17.41 -16.92 3.07
N ASP A 469 17.31 -18.06 2.39
CA ASP A 469 18.33 -19.10 2.34
C ASP A 469 19.32 -18.89 1.17
N SER A 470 19.18 -17.78 0.42
CA SER A 470 19.98 -17.47 -0.76
C SER A 470 20.49 -16.03 -0.73
N GLY A 471 21.66 -15.80 -1.34
CA GLY A 471 22.25 -14.46 -1.51
C GLY A 471 21.72 -13.65 -2.70
N LEU A 472 20.66 -14.13 -3.38
CA LEU A 472 20.01 -13.35 -4.45
C LEU A 472 19.56 -12.00 -3.88
N PHE A 473 19.89 -10.91 -4.58
CA PHE A 473 19.61 -9.53 -4.15
C PHE A 473 20.13 -9.16 -2.74
N GLY A 474 21.23 -9.79 -2.31
CA GLY A 474 21.88 -9.48 -1.02
C GLY A 474 21.36 -10.28 0.17
N GLY A 475 20.31 -11.09 -0.02
CA GLY A 475 19.86 -12.10 0.96
C GLY A 475 19.09 -11.57 2.17
N ASN A 476 18.81 -10.27 2.25
CA ASN A 476 18.06 -9.68 3.37
C ASN A 476 16.54 -9.90 3.24
N SER A 477 15.99 -9.79 2.03
CA SER A 477 14.55 -9.89 1.77
C SER A 477 14.20 -11.29 1.24
N ASN A 478 13.04 -11.82 1.63
CA ASN A 478 12.59 -13.14 1.21
C ASN A 478 11.11 -13.17 0.75
N TRP A 479 10.89 -13.58 -0.50
CA TRP A 479 9.59 -13.76 -1.14
C TRP A 479 9.23 -15.24 -1.35
N ARG A 480 9.92 -16.16 -0.67
CA ARG A 480 9.72 -17.63 -0.78
C ARG A 480 8.90 -18.22 0.36
N GLY A 481 8.07 -17.42 1.01
CA GLY A 481 7.21 -17.90 2.09
C GLY A 481 6.70 -16.87 3.10
N PRO A 482 7.44 -15.79 3.40
CA PRO A 482 6.98 -14.79 4.35
C PRO A 482 5.70 -14.07 3.92
N VAL A 483 5.03 -13.43 4.89
CA VAL A 483 3.87 -12.57 4.70
C VAL A 483 4.33 -11.12 4.56
N TRP A 484 3.89 -10.47 3.48
CA TRP A 484 4.18 -9.06 3.19
C TRP A 484 2.87 -8.26 3.21
N ILE A 485 2.85 -7.15 3.96
CA ILE A 485 1.62 -6.35 4.16
C ILE A 485 1.14 -5.72 2.85
N ALA A 486 2.04 -5.20 2.02
CA ALA A 486 1.71 -4.48 0.80
C ALA A 486 0.85 -5.30 -0.20
N VAL A 487 1.29 -6.52 -0.51
CA VAL A 487 0.59 -7.42 -1.44
C VAL A 487 -0.68 -7.99 -0.82
N ASN A 488 -0.67 -8.31 0.47
CA ASN A 488 -1.86 -8.74 1.19
C ASN A 488 -2.96 -7.66 1.17
N PHE A 489 -2.58 -6.39 1.31
CA PHE A 489 -3.51 -5.27 1.22
C PHE A 489 -4.22 -5.21 -0.15
N LEU A 490 -3.49 -5.45 -1.24
CA LEU A 490 -4.07 -5.52 -2.59
C LEU A 490 -4.97 -6.75 -2.78
N ILE A 491 -4.63 -7.92 -2.21
CA ILE A 491 -5.51 -9.10 -2.21
C ILE A 491 -6.83 -8.79 -1.49
N ILE A 492 -6.76 -8.11 -0.34
CA ILE A 492 -7.93 -7.65 0.42
C ILE A 492 -8.79 -6.71 -0.44
N GLU A 493 -8.18 -5.70 -1.08
CA GLU A 493 -8.90 -4.79 -1.97
C GLU A 493 -9.57 -5.56 -3.13
N SER A 494 -8.90 -6.54 -3.71
CA SER A 494 -9.45 -7.38 -4.77
C SER A 494 -10.65 -8.21 -4.32
N CYS A 495 -10.57 -8.86 -3.15
CA CYS A 495 -11.68 -9.62 -2.58
C CYS A 495 -12.91 -8.72 -2.39
N LEU A 496 -12.71 -7.49 -1.91
CA LEU A 496 -13.76 -6.51 -1.72
C LEU A 496 -14.36 -6.05 -3.06
N ARG A 497 -13.55 -5.84 -4.10
CA ARG A 497 -14.04 -5.50 -5.45
C ARG A 497 -14.84 -6.64 -6.08
N PHE A 498 -14.38 -7.89 -5.97
CA PHE A 498 -15.17 -9.04 -6.44
C PHE A 498 -16.47 -9.19 -5.63
N TYR A 499 -16.45 -8.92 -4.33
CA TYR A 499 -17.67 -8.88 -3.50
C TYR A 499 -18.66 -7.79 -3.97
N MET A 500 -18.20 -6.63 -4.44
CA MET A 500 -19.10 -5.61 -4.99
C MET A 500 -19.90 -6.12 -6.20
N PHE A 501 -19.31 -7.03 -6.99
CA PHE A 501 -19.95 -7.62 -8.15
C PHE A 501 -20.84 -8.82 -7.79
N TYR A 502 -20.26 -9.82 -7.13
CA TYR A 502 -20.95 -11.08 -6.83
C TYR A 502 -21.88 -10.99 -5.61
N GLY A 503 -21.60 -10.09 -4.67
CA GLY A 503 -22.34 -10.00 -3.41
C GLY A 503 -22.26 -11.30 -2.59
N ASN A 504 -23.38 -11.69 -2.00
CA ASN A 504 -23.45 -12.83 -1.07
C ASN A 504 -23.61 -14.19 -1.77
N THR A 505 -23.74 -14.23 -3.10
CA THR A 505 -24.03 -15.46 -3.86
C THR A 505 -22.77 -16.26 -4.17
N PHE A 506 -21.65 -15.59 -4.46
CA PHE A 506 -20.36 -16.25 -4.60
C PHE A 506 -19.77 -16.53 -3.22
N LYS A 507 -19.74 -17.81 -2.85
CA LYS A 507 -19.12 -18.30 -1.62
C LYS A 507 -18.00 -19.27 -1.93
N VAL A 508 -16.96 -19.20 -1.12
CA VAL A 508 -15.81 -20.11 -1.11
C VAL A 508 -15.57 -20.60 0.30
N GLU A 509 -14.96 -21.77 0.41
CA GLU A 509 -14.56 -22.32 1.69
C GLU A 509 -13.37 -21.51 2.23
N CYS A 510 -13.43 -21.05 3.47
CA CYS A 510 -12.37 -20.24 4.07
C CYS A 510 -12.21 -20.56 5.56
N PRO A 511 -11.14 -21.28 5.94
CA PRO A 511 -10.12 -21.91 5.09
C PRO A 511 -10.66 -23.04 4.21
N THR A 512 -9.96 -23.34 3.13
CA THR A 512 -10.19 -24.54 2.31
C THR A 512 -10.09 -25.80 3.17
N GLY A 513 -11.04 -26.72 3.02
CA GLY A 513 -11.16 -27.95 3.79
C GLY A 513 -11.78 -27.82 5.19
N SER A 514 -12.26 -26.63 5.60
CA SER A 514 -12.87 -26.40 6.92
C SER A 514 -14.37 -26.67 7.02
N GLY A 515 -15.08 -26.77 5.90
CA GLY A 515 -16.54 -26.79 5.80
C GLY A 515 -17.22 -25.42 5.89
N GLU A 516 -16.49 -24.36 6.24
CA GLU A 516 -17.03 -23.01 6.45
C GLU A 516 -17.01 -22.19 5.15
N TYR A 517 -18.18 -21.78 4.66
CA TYR A 517 -18.33 -21.03 3.42
C TYR A 517 -18.59 -19.55 3.65
N MET A 518 -17.69 -18.71 3.12
CA MET A 518 -17.72 -17.26 3.24
C MET A 518 -17.90 -16.59 1.87
N HIS A 519 -18.62 -15.46 1.84
CA HIS A 519 -18.54 -14.56 0.69
C HIS A 519 -17.25 -13.72 0.77
N LEU A 520 -16.84 -13.12 -0.35
CA LEU A 520 -15.53 -12.47 -0.44
C LEU A 520 -15.34 -11.26 0.48
N GLY A 521 -16.43 -10.59 0.89
CA GLY A 521 -16.36 -9.57 1.96
C GLY A 521 -15.85 -10.12 3.30
N HIS A 522 -16.34 -11.30 3.73
CA HIS A 522 -15.86 -11.94 4.97
C HIS A 522 -14.47 -12.56 4.79
N VAL A 523 -14.12 -13.02 3.58
CA VAL A 523 -12.73 -13.45 3.29
C VAL A 523 -11.77 -12.26 3.46
N ALA A 524 -12.13 -11.08 2.96
CA ALA A 524 -11.33 -9.87 3.14
C ALA A 524 -11.19 -9.45 4.61
N GLU A 525 -12.26 -9.59 5.40
CA GLU A 525 -12.24 -9.36 6.85
C GLU A 525 -11.36 -10.38 7.57
N GLU A 526 -11.47 -11.67 7.22
CA GLU A 526 -10.64 -12.75 7.75
C GLU A 526 -9.14 -12.48 7.53
N LEU A 527 -8.74 -12.07 6.32
CA LEU A 527 -7.35 -11.73 6.01
C LEU A 527 -6.88 -10.51 6.80
N GLN A 528 -7.71 -9.46 6.92
CA GLN A 528 -7.38 -8.29 7.72
C GLN A 528 -7.21 -8.61 9.21
N HIS A 529 -8.03 -9.51 9.77
CA HIS A 529 -7.88 -9.95 11.16
C HIS A 529 -6.57 -10.71 11.35
N ARG A 530 -6.23 -11.63 10.45
CA ARG A 530 -4.96 -12.37 10.50
C ARG A 530 -3.74 -11.45 10.45
N LEU A 531 -3.76 -10.43 9.59
CA LEU A 531 -2.70 -9.41 9.53
C LEU A 531 -2.65 -8.58 10.81
N GLN A 532 -3.80 -8.18 11.37
CA GLN A 532 -3.85 -7.46 12.66
C GLN A 532 -3.29 -8.31 13.81
N HIS A 533 -3.44 -9.63 13.77
CA HIS A 533 -2.90 -10.55 14.78
C HIS A 533 -1.38 -10.63 14.80
N LEU A 534 -0.69 -10.19 13.75
CA LEU A 534 0.76 -10.01 13.79
C LEU A 534 1.16 -9.06 14.94
N MET A 535 0.41 -7.96 15.05
CA MET A 535 0.73 -6.86 15.95
C MET A 535 -0.12 -6.83 17.22
N ALA A 536 -1.37 -7.28 17.18
CA ALA A 536 -2.26 -7.26 18.33
C ALA A 536 -1.83 -8.25 19.42
N ARG A 537 -2.02 -7.88 20.69
CA ARG A 537 -1.81 -8.79 21.81
C ARG A 537 -2.81 -9.96 21.77
N ASN A 538 -2.31 -11.17 21.98
CA ASN A 538 -3.13 -12.37 22.15
C ASN A 538 -3.68 -12.47 23.59
N GLY A 539 -4.38 -13.57 23.89
CA GLY A 539 -4.93 -13.82 25.24
C GLY A 539 -3.90 -13.92 26.37
N GLU A 540 -2.62 -14.15 26.03
CA GLU A 540 -1.48 -14.17 26.96
C GLU A 540 -0.78 -12.81 27.06
N GLY A 541 -1.25 -11.80 26.34
CA GLY A 541 -0.64 -10.47 26.27
C GLY A 541 0.55 -10.35 25.31
N ARG A 542 0.83 -11.38 24.50
CA ARG A 542 1.98 -11.43 23.59
C ARG A 542 1.63 -10.98 22.17
N ARG A 543 2.61 -10.42 21.46
CA ARG A 543 2.50 -10.08 20.02
C ARG A 543 3.24 -11.14 19.21
N ALA A 544 2.69 -11.56 18.07
CA ALA A 544 3.33 -12.58 17.24
C ALA A 544 4.72 -12.13 16.74
N TYR A 545 4.83 -10.85 16.33
CA TYR A 545 6.10 -10.33 15.81
C TYR A 545 7.24 -10.31 16.85
N ASN A 546 6.93 -10.34 18.15
CA ASN A 546 7.93 -10.30 19.22
C ASN A 546 8.68 -11.63 19.39
N ASP A 547 8.21 -12.72 18.78
CA ASP A 547 8.85 -14.04 18.80
C ASP A 547 9.08 -14.57 20.24
N GLY A 548 8.08 -14.40 21.11
CA GLY A 548 8.13 -14.89 22.49
C GLY A 548 9.09 -14.16 23.44
N ARG A 549 9.57 -12.95 23.06
CA ARG A 549 10.49 -12.15 23.89
C ARG A 549 9.75 -11.43 25.01
N ASP A 550 9.84 -11.97 26.23
CA ASP A 550 9.19 -11.42 27.45
C ASP A 550 9.52 -9.95 27.73
N MET A 551 10.75 -9.51 27.43
CA MET A 551 11.13 -8.11 27.57
C MET A 551 10.23 -7.20 26.73
N LEU A 552 9.96 -7.59 25.48
CA LEU A 552 9.15 -6.81 24.54
C LEU A 552 7.65 -6.97 24.77
N ASP A 553 7.21 -8.12 25.28
CA ASP A 553 5.79 -8.39 25.54
C ASP A 553 5.32 -7.78 26.88
N PHE A 554 6.15 -7.85 27.92
CA PHE A 554 5.74 -7.54 29.31
C PHE A 554 6.57 -6.45 29.99
N GLY A 555 7.76 -6.11 29.47
CA GLY A 555 8.61 -5.07 30.05
C GLY A 555 7.88 -3.72 30.09
N PRO A 556 7.85 -3.02 31.24
CA PRO A 556 7.08 -1.78 31.38
C PRO A 556 7.52 -0.68 30.40
N ASP A 557 8.80 -0.68 30.01
CA ASP A 557 9.39 0.29 29.09
C ASP A 557 9.25 -0.10 27.61
N TRP A 558 8.78 -1.32 27.31
CA TRP A 558 8.82 -1.89 25.96
C TRP A 558 7.47 -2.35 25.43
N LYS A 559 6.59 -2.87 26.29
CA LYS A 559 5.33 -3.51 25.91
C LYS A 559 4.42 -2.66 25.02
N ASP A 560 4.50 -1.34 25.17
CA ASP A 560 3.68 -0.36 24.45
C ASP A 560 4.45 0.34 23.32
N ASN A 561 5.76 0.07 23.14
CA ASN A 561 6.60 0.64 22.08
C ASN A 561 6.70 -0.35 20.90
N LEU A 562 5.97 -0.09 19.82
CA LEU A 562 5.78 -1.03 18.73
C LEU A 562 6.89 -0.94 17.70
N TRP A 563 7.26 -2.08 17.11
CA TRP A 563 8.20 -2.17 16.00
C TRP A 563 7.44 -2.47 14.72
N PHE A 564 7.96 -1.97 13.59
CA PHE A 564 7.34 -2.10 12.28
C PHE A 564 8.34 -2.80 11.37
N TYR A 565 8.06 -4.06 11.05
CA TYR A 565 8.97 -4.90 10.30
C TYR A 565 8.72 -4.85 8.79
N GLU A 566 9.74 -5.16 8.00
CA GLU A 566 9.67 -5.30 6.54
C GLU A 566 8.67 -6.39 6.14
N PHE A 567 8.86 -7.58 6.72
CA PHE A 567 8.04 -8.75 6.46
C PHE A 567 7.92 -9.62 7.72
N PHE A 568 7.04 -10.61 7.66
CA PHE A 568 6.74 -11.48 8.79
C PHE A 568 6.87 -12.94 8.39
N ASP A 569 7.42 -13.74 9.29
CA ASP A 569 7.56 -15.18 9.05
C ASP A 569 6.20 -15.83 8.74
N GLY A 570 6.15 -16.60 7.66
CA GLY A 570 4.92 -17.18 7.13
C GLY A 570 4.24 -18.21 8.03
N ASP A 571 4.92 -18.74 9.04
CA ASP A 571 4.39 -19.76 9.94
C ASP A 571 4.24 -19.26 11.39
N THR A 572 5.19 -18.46 11.87
CA THR A 572 5.23 -17.99 13.27
C THR A 572 4.74 -16.56 13.45
N GLY A 573 4.80 -15.74 12.39
CA GLY A 573 4.45 -14.33 12.43
C GLY A 573 5.52 -13.43 13.08
N ARG A 574 6.71 -13.96 13.40
CA ARG A 574 7.83 -13.16 13.92
C ARG A 574 8.22 -12.07 12.91
N GLY A 575 8.58 -10.89 13.41
CA GLY A 575 9.02 -9.78 12.56
C GLY A 575 10.44 -9.99 12.04
N LEU A 576 10.66 -9.73 10.75
CA LEU A 576 11.92 -9.97 10.04
C LEU A 576 12.26 -8.80 9.10
N GLY A 577 13.49 -8.81 8.60
CA GLY A 577 14.02 -7.71 7.77
C GLY A 577 14.20 -6.43 8.57
N ALA A 578 14.04 -5.29 7.91
CA ALA A 578 14.17 -4.00 8.56
C ALA A 578 13.17 -3.82 9.71
N SER A 579 13.61 -3.31 10.86
CA SER A 579 12.84 -3.32 12.12
C SER A 579 12.09 -2.02 12.43
N HIS A 580 12.38 -0.96 11.68
CA HIS A 580 11.75 0.35 11.78
C HIS A 580 11.00 0.75 10.51
N GLN A 581 10.70 -0.22 9.63
CA GLN A 581 10.04 -0.01 8.34
C GLN A 581 8.55 0.23 8.53
N CYS A 582 8.22 1.34 9.20
CA CYS A 582 6.90 1.93 9.15
C CYS A 582 6.65 2.64 7.80
N GLY A 583 7.09 2.00 6.72
CA GLY A 583 6.75 2.28 5.33
C GLY A 583 5.45 1.57 4.98
N TRP A 584 5.47 0.53 4.13
CA TRP A 584 4.23 -0.19 3.81
C TRP A 584 3.57 -0.85 5.03
N THR A 585 4.31 -1.17 6.10
CA THR A 585 3.69 -1.78 7.31
C THR A 585 2.80 -0.77 8.02
N GLY A 586 2.97 0.53 7.75
CA GLY A 586 2.04 1.59 8.11
C GLY A 586 0.62 1.43 7.53
N LEU A 587 0.42 0.59 6.50
CA LEU A 587 -0.92 0.19 6.04
C LEU A 587 -1.77 -0.45 7.15
N MET A 588 -1.15 -0.94 8.23
CA MET A 588 -1.88 -1.40 9.40
C MET A 588 -2.80 -0.31 9.99
N ALA A 589 -2.42 0.96 9.91
CA ALA A 589 -3.30 2.07 10.30
C ALA A 589 -4.62 2.07 9.51
N LYS A 590 -4.55 1.80 8.20
CA LYS A 590 -5.71 1.73 7.31
C LYS A 590 -6.54 0.47 7.56
N MET A 591 -5.92 -0.68 7.77
CA MET A 591 -6.65 -1.92 8.07
C MET A 591 -7.41 -1.83 9.41
N ILE A 592 -6.78 -1.26 10.45
CA ILE A 592 -7.45 -1.00 11.74
C ILE A 592 -8.57 0.04 11.57
N HIS A 593 -8.39 1.05 10.72
CA HIS A 593 -9.47 2.00 10.43
C HIS A 593 -10.69 1.30 9.81
N ASP A 594 -10.48 0.30 8.96
CA ASP A 594 -11.56 -0.39 8.24
C ASP A 594 -12.27 -1.46 9.07
N THR A 595 -11.52 -2.24 9.87
CA THR A 595 -12.03 -3.45 10.54
C THR A 595 -11.75 -3.51 12.05
N GLY A 596 -11.04 -2.54 12.63
CA GLY A 596 -10.64 -2.58 14.05
C GLY A 596 -11.79 -2.67 15.06
N LEU A 597 -13.01 -2.29 14.67
CA LEU A 597 -14.22 -2.44 15.50
C LEU A 597 -14.68 -3.89 15.67
N ASN A 598 -14.46 -4.71 14.63
CA ASN A 598 -14.90 -6.10 14.59
C ASN A 598 -13.72 -7.08 14.66
N CYS A 599 -12.50 -6.56 14.88
CA CYS A 599 -11.30 -7.36 14.95
C CYS A 599 -11.35 -8.30 16.15
N ARG A 600 -11.36 -9.61 15.87
CA ARG A 600 -11.35 -10.65 16.89
C ARG A 600 -9.99 -10.73 17.58
N LEU A 601 -9.97 -11.26 18.81
CA LEU A 601 -8.71 -11.57 19.47
C LEU A 601 -7.95 -12.69 18.73
N PRO A 602 -6.60 -12.64 18.70
CA PRO A 602 -5.80 -13.74 18.18
C PRO A 602 -6.19 -15.08 18.83
N GLN A 603 -6.20 -16.15 18.05
CA GLN A 603 -6.47 -17.52 18.50
C GLN A 603 -7.86 -17.79 19.13
N THR A 604 -8.84 -16.88 18.95
CA THR A 604 -10.23 -17.13 19.37
C THR A 604 -11.07 -17.86 18.31
N PRO A 605 -12.04 -18.71 18.71
CA PRO A 605 -12.89 -19.46 17.77
C PRO A 605 -13.64 -18.56 16.78
N ARG A 606 -13.77 -19.03 15.53
CA ARG A 606 -14.46 -18.33 14.44
C ARG A 606 -15.95 -18.21 14.76
N THR A 607 -16.39 -17.02 15.12
CA THR A 607 -17.82 -16.69 15.11
C THR A 607 -18.06 -15.73 13.95
N PRO A 608 -19.04 -15.98 13.05
CA PRO A 608 -19.27 -15.12 11.89
C PRO A 608 -19.72 -13.73 12.35
N THR A 609 -18.92 -12.69 12.08
CA THR A 609 -19.31 -11.29 12.26
C THR A 609 -19.14 -10.52 10.96
N THR A 610 -19.97 -9.50 10.78
CA THR A 610 -20.23 -8.81 9.52
C THR A 610 -19.42 -7.51 9.44
N ALA A 611 -18.38 -7.43 8.60
CA ALA A 611 -17.78 -6.16 8.18
C ALA A 611 -17.69 -6.06 6.64
N ALA A 612 -18.77 -5.57 6.03
CA ALA A 612 -18.79 -5.20 4.61
C ALA A 612 -19.40 -3.81 4.35
N ALA A 613 -19.52 -2.95 5.38
CA ALA A 613 -20.15 -1.63 5.24
C ALA A 613 -19.13 -0.48 5.14
N HIS A 614 -17.96 -0.60 5.79
CA HIS A 614 -17.02 0.53 5.95
C HIS A 614 -16.11 0.79 4.75
N TYR A 615 -15.85 -0.22 3.92
CA TYR A 615 -15.00 -0.09 2.74
C TYR A 615 -15.70 0.63 1.58
N PHE A 616 -17.04 0.62 1.54
CA PHE A 616 -17.82 0.97 0.34
C PHE A 616 -18.58 2.30 0.43
N ASP A 617 -17.90 3.36 0.87
CA ASP A 617 -18.25 4.74 0.46
C ASP A 617 -17.72 5.05 -0.97
N ASP A 618 -17.53 4.02 -1.79
CA ASP A 618 -16.80 4.03 -3.05
C ASP A 618 -17.66 4.36 -4.27
N VAL A 619 -18.88 4.89 -4.09
CA VAL A 619 -19.84 5.09 -5.20
C VAL A 619 -20.78 6.27 -4.94
N PHE A 620 -20.99 7.07 -6.00
CA PHE A 620 -22.09 7.97 -6.43
C PHE A 620 -23.43 8.05 -5.64
N SER A 621 -23.48 7.83 -4.33
CA SER A 621 -24.72 7.84 -3.55
C SER A 621 -24.88 9.17 -2.80
N ARG A 622 -25.12 10.27 -3.54
CA ARG A 622 -25.80 11.43 -2.94
C ARG A 622 -27.29 11.17 -2.70
N GLN A 623 -27.87 10.13 -3.31
CA GLN A 623 -29.32 9.88 -3.25
C GLN A 623 -29.78 8.86 -2.21
N ARG A 624 -28.90 8.03 -1.61
CA ARG A 624 -29.34 7.01 -0.64
C ARG A 624 -29.81 7.58 0.70
N ARG A 625 -29.40 8.80 1.07
CA ARG A 625 -29.91 9.47 2.28
C ARG A 625 -31.34 10.00 2.13
N ALA A 626 -31.86 10.13 0.91
CA ALA A 626 -33.21 10.64 0.67
C ALA A 626 -34.28 9.54 0.56
N SER A 627 -33.89 8.30 0.23
CA SER A 627 -34.84 7.19 0.02
C SER A 627 -35.09 6.30 1.25
N LEU A 628 -34.39 6.53 2.36
CA LEU A 628 -34.70 5.95 3.68
C LEU A 628 -35.55 6.94 4.50
N GLY A 629 -36.69 7.33 3.95
CA GLY A 629 -37.73 8.03 4.69
C GLY A 629 -38.70 7.04 5.33
N GLY A 630 -38.91 7.14 6.64
CA GLY A 630 -40.14 6.67 7.29
C GLY A 630 -39.98 5.49 8.25
N GLY A 631 -39.58 5.78 9.49
CA GLY A 631 -39.62 4.82 10.59
C GLY A 631 -39.40 5.50 11.94
N ASN A 632 -40.34 6.35 12.35
CA ASN A 632 -40.38 6.97 13.67
C ASN A 632 -40.42 5.88 14.76
N ARG A 633 -39.27 5.50 15.31
CA ARG A 633 -39.16 4.80 16.60
C ARG A 633 -38.06 5.45 17.42
N ARG A 634 -38.49 6.34 18.32
CA ARG A 634 -37.68 6.84 19.43
C ARG A 634 -37.22 5.66 20.30
N PRO A 635 -35.92 5.47 20.58
CA PRO A 635 -35.50 4.64 21.70
C PRO A 635 -35.70 5.44 22.99
N SER A 636 -36.57 4.93 23.88
CA SER A 636 -36.67 5.41 25.25
C SER A 636 -35.45 4.92 26.05
N GLY A 637 -34.52 5.83 26.35
CA GLY A 637 -33.40 5.64 27.26
C GLY A 637 -33.07 6.96 27.97
N PRO A 638 -32.57 6.94 29.21
CA PRO A 638 -32.66 8.09 30.11
C PRO A 638 -31.69 9.20 29.69
N ALA A 639 -32.22 10.41 29.53
CA ALA A 639 -31.44 11.62 29.31
C ALA A 639 -30.64 11.96 30.58
N ARG A 640 -29.31 11.78 30.54
CA ARG A 640 -28.41 12.46 31.49
C ARG A 640 -28.08 13.84 30.94
N SER A 641 -28.89 14.82 31.37
CA SER A 641 -28.52 16.24 31.34
C SER A 641 -27.40 16.47 32.35
N VAL A 642 -26.26 16.98 31.90
CA VAL A 642 -25.25 17.61 32.77
C VAL A 642 -25.08 19.05 32.30
N THR A 643 -26.08 19.87 32.58
CA THR A 643 -25.92 21.32 32.69
C THR A 643 -26.08 21.70 34.15
N ARG A 644 -24.97 22.03 34.83
CA ARG A 644 -24.99 22.84 36.05
C ARG A 644 -23.92 23.91 35.96
N LYS A 645 -24.30 25.03 35.34
CA LYS A 645 -23.85 26.35 35.81
C LYS A 645 -24.61 26.66 37.09
N ARG A 646 -23.91 26.94 38.19
CA ARG A 646 -24.46 27.71 39.31
C ARG A 646 -23.61 28.96 39.49
N SER A 647 -24.16 30.04 38.96
CA SER A 647 -23.91 31.41 39.39
C SER A 647 -24.46 31.57 40.82
N ILE A 648 -23.65 32.12 41.71
CA ILE A 648 -24.10 32.83 42.91
C ILE A 648 -23.73 34.28 42.66
N GLY A 649 -24.74 35.14 42.67
CA GLY A 649 -24.61 36.59 42.67
C GLY A 649 -25.62 37.20 43.64
N ALA A 650 -25.26 38.40 44.11
CA ALA A 650 -25.98 39.38 44.95
C ALA A 650 -25.40 39.46 46.38
N ARG A 651 -24.91 40.58 46.91
CA ARG A 651 -25.11 42.05 46.70
C ARG A 651 -23.82 42.78 47.18
N SER A 652 -23.50 44.06 47.02
CA SER A 652 -24.19 45.31 46.63
C SER A 652 -23.13 46.42 46.44
N ASP A 653 -23.42 47.37 45.55
CA ASP A 653 -23.17 48.82 45.60
C ASP A 653 -21.76 49.37 45.89
N TRP A 654 -21.12 49.91 44.85
CA TRP A 654 -20.75 51.34 44.81
C TRP A 654 -20.26 51.76 43.40
N SER A 655 -20.75 52.91 42.94
CA SER A 655 -20.29 53.59 41.72
C SER A 655 -19.77 54.97 42.10
N GLN A 656 -18.63 55.41 41.56
CA GLN A 656 -18.45 56.69 40.86
C GLN A 656 -16.98 57.03 40.57
N LYS A 657 -16.72 57.30 39.28
CA LYS A 657 -16.02 58.45 38.69
C LYS A 657 -14.60 58.90 39.16
N THR A 658 -13.79 59.11 38.11
CA THR A 658 -12.90 60.25 37.80
C THR A 658 -11.53 60.41 38.46
N ASN A 659 -10.54 60.53 37.54
CA ASN A 659 -9.36 61.41 37.51
C ASN A 659 -8.26 61.26 38.56
N GLY A 660 -7.02 61.32 38.07
CA GLY A 660 -5.93 62.01 38.78
C GLY A 660 -4.57 61.35 38.62
N ASP A 661 -3.70 62.00 37.84
CA ASP A 661 -2.25 61.82 37.83
C ASP A 661 -1.62 61.93 39.22
N ALA A 662 -0.46 61.28 39.41
CA ALA A 662 0.82 61.86 39.85
C ALA A 662 1.67 60.89 40.70
N ASP A 663 2.92 60.75 40.24
CA ASP A 663 4.18 60.47 40.94
C ASP A 663 4.18 60.07 42.43
N ALA A 664 4.80 58.91 42.71
CA ALA A 664 5.96 58.75 43.60
C ALA A 664 6.57 57.35 43.42
#